data_AF-A0A9P0HXB6-F1
#
_entry.id   AF-A0A9P0HXB6-F1
#
_cell.length_a   1.000
_cell.length_b   1.000
_cell.length_c   1.000
_cell.angle_alpha   90.00
_cell.angle_beta   90.00
_cell.angle_gamma   90.00
#
_symmetry.space_group_name_H-M   'P 1'
#
loop_
_entity.id
_entity.type
_entity.pdbx_description
1 polymer ?
#
loop_
_entity_poly.entity_id
_entity_poly.type
_entity_poly.pdbx_seq_one_letter_code
_entity_poly.pdbx_strand_id
1 'polypeptide(L)'
;MLRLCVLGVVFALLSGILPRGDSLRTTTVFTGQEFTVGVSAVAELSEVIVECILLADHRDLIIAFIPGDEIDNEKRFQVLDDKDCSVKVTDVERADMGIWEMRYETETGPGNNSDSIYVIVNEANTAPGDDNDNDKEEDLGTMLDTIQHFVREEDVIDVSLDTSAGEEDCYVRAPGGELTKVAPDFEMDSVVVQASSLLVSCRISIGPINENALGGWLLCGESNNDMRCQPVTIAWNDPNNPSARPGSSIQPRFEHSVNYGLTVNPGVSSPSGFGAVSCHVVTPNGEDLVITKDTKYRNLARVGFNHLNLCSIIFSITDADSLGDWTIYGRFRSSRNLQEIHQPLRFTIYNEDNPYEQAYNVTDLPDFKQVVILKTALTVTLSDISEVDNCVCETPSRKIYNLDNAYELKRLKGVELRVPTGESSCQLVFHSITTDVLGKWRFVGKFSHGHIHTEKRQKVYLIQEDPRNPIVDDFRTVEILSPQIIDTKLETTHRVTIASTGSVENESCHILTPTGLQYAFITGFNVSNVEIVTGSGIDCGVEVHVYNTEMIGDWTLISRAVRRSGTTAIHIERRRTFSIHVEEVLAAGNPITITEGSDLYLRLPVTTEMFKTCKLFGPTGEDLNEKQYLIDDIHRESCGYIIEKVNLTQSGTWSIIFGKSIIYRANIQVNVLEPVQIAVQDQQWTVGQAVNMTMGPADAVYCNLYNSRRDTVFDDFGPCRVEIDKVTSDLRGQWLIYVGVPGSIGVRYQKFNVDVLSSDWRPFVTTEVVEAENMVTLSCSVSSNYVVQACKFATPEGHILLANHGVGQGVYAGASRYETDTNSLRCKITLTNPELRTRGIWRCAVHTKDNTGYGFLTYFRGYKPEHTSSSDRNDVTVPFLQSQFPFYSVTEGESTILSCSISAPIRYCYFRSPNGTVFNVGPSLASESYEYVGNGFDSGECGVKFNELGTDHTGTWSCSVGLTNFEERSDAFEVGVSEPIRVFHTWRSGVLEIGAIAGDWKPLDYCRFVRNDGLGFNSINPPPDFYMYQWSIYEGRCILTITDPTGWDLQPWTVFVKVTGETNERSDNTGMLQRPAEANSKASKILFWMLGATMGFLFIVAAVSLIPPKNRKWTYERAASIRNSFRRHPTPTQEAVQNDLPPKV
;
A
#
# COMPACT_ATOMS: atom_id res chain seq x y z
N MET A 1 -2.15 33.98 26.59
CA MET A 1 -3.11 35.07 26.27
C MET A 1 -4.04 35.28 27.46
N LEU A 2 -4.72 36.43 27.51
CA LEU A 2 -5.55 36.87 28.64
C LEU A 2 -7.03 36.40 28.51
N ARG A 3 -7.70 36.26 29.66
CA ARG A 3 -9.18 36.34 29.93
C ARG A 3 -10.03 35.06 30.15
N LEU A 4 -10.41 34.91 31.43
CA LEU A 4 -11.77 34.78 32.03
C LEU A 4 -12.72 33.57 31.73
N CYS A 5 -13.05 32.87 32.84
CA CYS A 5 -14.41 32.52 33.33
C CYS A 5 -15.26 31.43 32.60
N VAL A 6 -16.10 30.60 33.26
CA VAL A 6 -16.44 30.37 34.69
C VAL A 6 -17.21 29.04 34.85
N LEU A 7 -17.10 28.35 36.02
CA LEU A 7 -17.89 27.23 36.65
C LEU A 7 -18.68 26.22 35.76
N GLY A 8 -18.78 24.91 36.04
CA GLY A 8 -18.42 24.02 37.18
C GLY A 8 -19.07 22.63 36.93
N VAL A 9 -19.47 21.73 37.86
CA VAL A 9 -19.42 21.56 39.34
C VAL A 9 -19.60 20.02 39.63
N VAL A 10 -19.43 19.56 40.89
CA VAL A 10 -19.88 18.28 41.51
C VAL A 10 -19.02 17.00 41.34
N PHE A 11 -18.23 16.65 42.38
CA PHE A 11 -18.55 15.53 43.31
C PHE A 11 -17.50 15.37 44.42
N ALA A 12 -17.89 15.54 45.70
CA ALA A 12 -17.33 14.88 46.89
C ALA A 12 -18.04 15.37 48.16
N LEU A 13 -18.99 14.58 48.69
CA LEU A 13 -19.54 14.74 50.04
C LEU A 13 -19.97 13.35 50.53
N LEU A 14 -19.26 12.81 51.53
CA LEU A 14 -19.76 11.87 52.55
C LEU A 14 -18.63 11.46 53.52
N SER A 15 -18.25 12.40 54.40
CA SER A 15 -17.51 12.11 55.63
C SER A 15 -18.08 13.00 56.73
N GLY A 16 -19.06 12.48 57.47
CA GLY A 16 -19.71 13.21 58.55
C GLY A 16 -18.83 13.26 59.78
N ILE A 17 -18.36 14.46 60.14
CA ILE A 17 -17.77 14.75 61.45
C ILE A 17 -18.67 15.82 62.09
N LEU A 18 -19.20 15.50 63.27
CA LEU A 18 -20.01 16.42 64.07
C LEU A 18 -19.10 17.54 64.61
N PRO A 19 -19.53 18.82 64.60
CA PRO A 19 -18.76 19.88 65.24
C PRO A 19 -18.73 19.62 66.75
N ARG A 20 -17.52 19.50 67.31
CA ARG A 20 -17.30 19.70 68.75
C ARG A 20 -17.68 21.15 69.04
N GLY A 21 -18.61 21.36 69.96
CA GLY A 21 -18.81 22.70 70.53
C GLY A 21 -17.67 22.98 71.51
N ASP A 22 -17.03 24.13 71.37
CA ASP A 22 -15.99 24.57 72.30
C ASP A 22 -16.60 24.75 73.69
N SER A 23 -16.25 23.83 74.59
CA SER A 23 -16.74 23.85 75.96
C SER A 23 -15.87 24.80 76.78
N LEU A 24 -16.37 26.00 77.06
CA LEU A 24 -15.73 26.95 77.97
C LEU A 24 -15.39 26.26 79.30
N ARG A 25 -14.09 26.06 79.56
CA ARG A 25 -13.64 25.26 80.71
C ARG A 25 -13.83 26.07 81.98
N THR A 26 -14.63 25.59 82.93
CA THR A 26 -14.76 26.25 84.25
C THR A 26 -13.82 25.60 85.26
N THR A 27 -13.04 26.40 85.97
CA THR A 27 -12.15 25.95 87.05
C THR A 27 -12.44 26.73 88.33
N THR A 28 -12.56 26.01 89.45
CA THR A 28 -12.75 26.59 90.79
C THR A 28 -11.43 26.58 91.55
N VAL A 29 -11.02 27.71 92.10
CA VAL A 29 -9.71 27.91 92.77
C VAL A 29 -9.96 28.59 94.12
N PHE A 30 -9.16 28.32 95.14
CA PHE A 30 -9.24 29.06 96.40
C PHE A 30 -8.26 30.24 96.45
N THR A 31 -8.57 31.30 97.21
CA THR A 31 -7.68 32.45 97.39
C THR A 31 -6.28 32.02 97.85
N GLY A 32 -5.24 32.44 97.14
CA GLY A 32 -3.84 32.07 97.39
C GLY A 32 -3.38 30.75 96.76
N GLN A 33 -4.24 30.03 96.01
CA GLN A 33 -3.83 28.93 95.13
C GLN A 33 -3.38 29.45 93.76
N GLU A 34 -3.12 28.53 92.82
CA GLU A 34 -2.57 28.77 91.49
C GLU A 34 -3.38 28.04 90.40
N PHE A 35 -3.42 28.57 89.18
CA PHE A 35 -4.00 27.89 88.01
C PHE A 35 -3.16 28.11 86.76
N THR A 36 -3.41 27.31 85.71
CA THR A 36 -2.69 27.35 84.43
C THR A 36 -3.64 27.53 83.26
N VAL A 37 -3.21 28.30 82.26
CA VAL A 37 -3.89 28.46 80.97
C VAL A 37 -2.85 28.43 79.86
N GLY A 38 -3.17 27.76 78.75
CA GLY A 38 -2.22 27.61 77.66
C GLY A 38 -2.82 26.93 76.43
N VAL A 39 -2.25 27.22 75.27
CA VAL A 39 -2.64 26.67 73.98
C VAL A 39 -1.42 26.03 73.33
N SER A 40 -1.57 24.79 72.88
CA SER A 40 -0.51 24.03 72.20
C SER A 40 -0.66 24.15 70.69
N ALA A 41 0.41 24.50 69.99
CA ALA A 41 0.41 24.62 68.54
C ALA A 41 0.53 23.23 67.90
N VAL A 42 -0.57 22.72 67.36
CA VAL A 42 -0.59 21.42 66.67
C VAL A 42 0.25 21.51 65.40
N ALA A 43 1.45 20.92 65.45
CA ALA A 43 2.45 21.04 64.39
C ALA A 43 2.06 20.31 63.09
N GLU A 44 1.68 21.08 62.07
CA GLU A 44 2.24 20.85 60.73
C GLU A 44 3.66 21.43 60.68
N LEU A 45 4.59 20.70 60.09
CA LEU A 45 6.04 20.93 60.18
C LEU A 45 6.54 22.15 59.36
N SER A 46 6.21 23.39 59.77
CA SER A 46 7.02 24.59 59.41
C SER A 46 6.71 25.92 60.11
N GLU A 47 5.69 26.05 60.97
CA GLU A 47 5.33 27.36 61.58
C GLU A 47 6.06 27.61 62.91
N VAL A 48 6.60 28.83 63.08
CA VAL A 48 7.28 29.29 64.30
C VAL A 48 6.38 30.32 65.00
N ILE A 49 6.12 30.11 66.29
CA ILE A 49 5.44 31.10 67.15
C ILE A 49 6.40 32.25 67.41
N VAL A 50 5.94 33.48 67.15
CA VAL A 50 6.74 34.70 67.36
C VAL A 50 6.28 35.51 68.57
N GLU A 51 5.02 35.38 68.99
CA GLU A 51 4.47 36.06 70.17
C GLU A 51 3.28 35.29 70.76
N CYS A 52 3.21 35.18 72.08
CA CYS A 52 2.09 34.65 72.86
C CYS A 52 1.39 35.80 73.59
N ILE A 53 0.05 35.82 73.63
CA ILE A 53 -0.74 36.91 74.22
C ILE A 53 -1.80 36.34 75.18
N LEU A 54 -1.69 36.72 76.46
CA LEU A 54 -2.68 36.43 77.50
C LEU A 54 -3.62 37.62 77.71
N LEU A 55 -4.93 37.37 77.67
CA LEU A 55 -6.00 38.35 77.83
C LEU A 55 -6.86 38.03 79.06
N ALA A 56 -7.10 39.03 79.91
CA ALA A 56 -8.04 38.95 81.03
C ALA A 56 -9.13 40.03 80.90
N ASP A 57 -10.38 39.59 80.66
CA ASP A 57 -11.53 40.39 80.19
C ASP A 57 -12.01 41.49 81.18
N HIS A 58 -11.35 41.64 82.33
CA HIS A 58 -11.78 42.43 83.48
C HIS A 58 -10.72 43.38 84.06
N ARG A 59 -9.50 43.43 83.49
CA ARG A 59 -8.42 44.36 83.94
C ARG A 59 -7.75 45.16 82.80
N ASP A 60 -8.20 45.06 81.54
CA ASP A 60 -7.44 45.51 80.35
C ASP A 60 -5.98 44.98 80.34
N LEU A 61 -5.76 43.83 80.98
CA LEU A 61 -4.43 43.24 81.16
C LEU A 61 -4.09 42.40 79.94
N ILE A 62 -3.12 42.89 79.17
CA ILE A 62 -2.53 42.22 78.02
C ILE A 62 -1.07 41.92 78.37
N ILE A 63 -0.73 40.64 78.51
CA ILE A 63 0.66 40.20 78.69
C ILE A 63 1.09 39.51 77.40
N ALA A 64 2.09 40.08 76.74
CA ALA A 64 2.73 39.50 75.58
C ALA A 64 4.13 38.96 75.96
N PHE A 65 4.48 37.76 75.50
CA PHE A 65 5.75 37.09 75.78
C PHE A 65 6.13 36.11 74.67
N ILE A 66 7.40 35.72 74.59
CA ILE A 66 7.89 34.70 73.65
C ILE A 66 8.07 33.37 74.41
N PRO A 67 7.78 32.19 73.82
CA PRO A 67 8.10 30.90 74.44
C PRO A 67 9.56 30.83 74.91
N GLY A 68 9.78 30.55 76.18
CA GLY A 68 11.11 30.52 76.82
C GLY A 68 11.61 31.83 77.47
N ASP A 69 10.86 32.94 77.45
CA ASP A 69 11.25 34.18 78.16
C ASP A 69 10.98 34.12 79.69
N GLU A 70 11.93 34.61 80.50
CA GLU A 70 11.67 34.99 81.90
C GLU A 70 10.98 36.36 81.95
N ILE A 71 9.67 36.36 82.24
CA ILE A 71 8.88 37.60 82.37
C ILE A 71 9.19 38.29 83.71
N ASP A 72 10.19 39.17 83.75
CA ASP A 72 10.50 40.01 84.94
C ASP A 72 9.62 41.27 85.01
N ASN A 73 8.30 41.07 85.13
CA ASN A 73 7.35 42.09 85.58
C ASN A 73 6.19 41.45 86.36
N GLU A 74 6.19 41.71 87.67
CA GLU A 74 5.25 41.21 88.69
C GLU A 74 5.32 39.70 88.99
N LYS A 75 5.51 39.36 90.28
CA LYS A 75 5.83 38.01 90.80
C LYS A 75 4.69 36.97 90.73
N ARG A 76 3.75 37.13 89.80
CA ARG A 76 2.47 36.41 89.77
C ARG A 76 2.27 35.51 88.55
N PHE A 77 3.14 35.62 87.55
CA PHE A 77 3.04 34.89 86.29
C PHE A 77 4.34 34.11 86.03
N GLN A 78 4.21 32.84 85.64
CA GLN A 78 5.34 31.96 85.31
C GLN A 78 5.06 31.22 84.00
N VAL A 79 5.93 31.38 83.00
CA VAL A 79 5.88 30.62 81.74
C VAL A 79 6.29 29.16 82.03
N LEU A 80 5.64 28.19 81.39
CA LEU A 80 5.81 26.76 81.69
C LEU A 80 6.47 25.91 80.60
N ASP A 81 6.48 26.36 79.35
CA ASP A 81 7.03 25.62 78.21
C ASP A 81 7.87 26.52 77.31
N ASP A 82 8.95 25.97 76.77
CA ASP A 82 9.90 26.65 75.88
C ASP A 82 9.40 26.70 74.42
N LYS A 83 8.32 25.99 74.08
CA LYS A 83 7.84 25.82 72.69
C LYS A 83 6.36 26.09 72.46
N ASP A 84 5.54 26.11 73.51
CA ASP A 84 4.10 26.34 73.46
C ASP A 84 3.68 27.53 74.35
N CYS A 85 2.62 28.23 73.98
CA CYS A 85 2.12 29.38 74.74
C CYS A 85 1.37 28.95 76.01
N SER A 86 2.06 28.88 77.15
CA SER A 86 1.47 28.47 78.43
C SER A 86 1.97 29.29 79.63
N VAL A 87 1.04 29.72 80.48
CA VAL A 87 1.31 30.55 81.67
C VAL A 87 0.60 29.98 82.90
N LYS A 88 1.32 29.99 84.01
CA LYS A 88 0.84 29.73 85.36
C LYS A 88 0.61 31.05 86.09
N VAL A 89 -0.57 31.21 86.66
CA VAL A 89 -0.96 32.34 87.53
C VAL A 89 -0.92 31.86 88.97
N THR A 90 -0.08 32.45 89.80
CA THR A 90 0.05 32.14 91.24
C THR A 90 -0.68 33.18 92.09
N ASP A 91 -0.87 32.93 93.39
CA ASP A 91 -1.46 33.88 94.35
C ASP A 91 -2.80 34.51 93.86
N VAL A 92 -3.76 33.63 93.55
CA VAL A 92 -5.05 34.00 92.98
C VAL A 92 -5.89 34.81 93.98
N GLU A 93 -6.35 35.99 93.55
CA GLU A 93 -7.22 36.87 94.32
C GLU A 93 -8.68 36.74 93.86
N ARG A 94 -9.62 37.15 94.72
CA ARG A 94 -11.07 37.18 94.39
C ARG A 94 -11.40 38.08 93.19
N ALA A 95 -10.51 39.01 92.84
CA ALA A 95 -10.63 39.91 91.69
C ALA A 95 -10.22 39.28 90.35
N ASP A 96 -9.67 38.06 90.34
CA ASP A 96 -9.25 37.34 89.13
C ASP A 96 -10.34 36.41 88.55
N MET A 97 -11.53 36.45 89.17
CA MET A 97 -12.72 35.73 88.73
C MET A 97 -13.24 36.31 87.40
N GLY A 98 -13.15 35.53 86.33
CA GLY A 98 -13.55 35.97 84.99
C GLY A 98 -13.09 35.00 83.89
N ILE A 99 -13.24 35.44 82.63
CA ILE A 99 -12.67 34.74 81.48
C ILE A 99 -11.19 35.14 81.35
N TRP A 100 -10.35 34.13 81.17
CA TRP A 100 -8.96 34.25 80.75
C TRP A 100 -8.78 33.53 79.42
N GLU A 101 -8.15 34.17 78.43
CA GLU A 101 -7.94 33.62 77.09
C GLU A 101 -6.46 33.71 76.69
N MET A 102 -5.91 32.63 76.16
CA MET A 102 -4.55 32.58 75.60
C MET A 102 -4.60 32.50 74.07
N ARG A 103 -3.84 33.38 73.40
CA ARG A 103 -3.67 33.44 71.94
C ARG A 103 -2.20 33.44 71.55
N TYR A 104 -1.91 33.22 70.27
CA TYR A 104 -0.55 33.27 69.73
C TYR A 104 -0.52 33.83 68.30
N GLU A 105 0.65 34.32 67.88
CA GLU A 105 0.92 34.83 66.53
C GLU A 105 2.14 34.11 65.93
N THR A 106 2.07 33.87 64.62
CA THR A 106 3.09 33.19 63.79
C THR A 106 3.71 34.18 62.80
N GLU A 107 4.82 33.83 62.15
CA GLU A 107 5.40 34.66 61.06
C GLU A 107 4.40 34.98 59.92
N THR A 108 3.34 34.16 59.76
CA THR A 108 2.29 34.32 58.76
C THR A 108 1.04 35.08 59.24
N GLY A 109 0.96 35.44 60.52
CA GLY A 109 -0.17 36.14 61.15
C GLY A 109 -0.74 35.41 62.39
N PRO A 110 -1.88 35.89 62.93
CA PRO A 110 -2.44 35.35 64.17
C PRO A 110 -2.90 33.89 64.02
N GLY A 111 -2.62 33.08 65.04
CA GLY A 111 -2.94 31.66 65.08
C GLY A 111 -4.44 31.37 65.13
N ASN A 112 -4.86 30.25 64.53
CA ASN A 112 -6.29 29.88 64.41
C ASN A 112 -6.93 29.30 65.69
N ASN A 113 -6.13 29.00 66.72
CA ASN A 113 -6.60 28.38 67.97
C ASN A 113 -6.38 29.31 69.17
N SER A 114 -7.35 29.37 70.09
CA SER A 114 -7.20 29.92 71.44
C SER A 114 -7.77 28.96 72.48
N ASP A 115 -7.28 29.04 73.72
CA ASP A 115 -7.90 28.37 74.87
C ASP A 115 -8.57 29.41 75.77
N SER A 116 -9.76 29.10 76.28
CA SER A 116 -10.57 30.00 77.12
C SER A 116 -11.11 29.30 78.35
N ILE A 117 -10.72 29.83 79.51
CA ILE A 117 -11.06 29.29 80.83
C ILE A 117 -11.85 30.33 81.64
N TYR A 118 -12.91 29.88 82.31
CA TYR A 118 -13.66 30.68 83.27
C TYR A 118 -13.23 30.30 84.70
N VAL A 119 -12.66 31.26 85.42
CA VAL A 119 -12.12 31.05 86.78
C VAL A 119 -13.13 31.53 87.81
N ILE A 120 -13.45 30.67 88.79
CA ILE A 120 -14.30 30.97 89.95
C ILE A 120 -13.42 30.90 91.20
N VAL A 121 -13.41 31.96 92.01
CA VAL A 121 -12.54 32.05 93.20
C VAL A 121 -13.36 31.95 94.50
N ASN A 122 -13.01 30.97 95.34
CA ASN A 122 -13.64 30.70 96.64
C ASN A 122 -12.70 31.05 97.81
N GLU A 123 -13.24 31.32 99.00
CA GLU A 123 -12.45 31.55 100.22
C GLU A 123 -12.25 30.22 100.98
N ALA A 124 -11.05 29.98 101.49
CA ALA A 124 -10.70 28.71 102.13
C ALA A 124 -11.21 28.64 103.58
N ASN A 125 -12.02 27.63 103.90
CA ASN A 125 -12.42 27.33 105.27
C ASN A 125 -11.30 26.58 106.00
N THR A 126 -10.86 27.13 107.12
CA THR A 126 -9.85 26.54 108.01
C THR A 126 -10.39 25.33 108.78
N ALA A 127 -9.52 24.35 109.04
CA ALA A 127 -9.79 23.28 109.99
C ALA A 127 -9.86 23.82 111.43
N PRO A 128 -10.75 23.30 112.29
CA PRO A 128 -10.59 23.34 113.73
C PRO A 128 -9.62 22.23 114.16
N GLY A 129 -8.63 22.58 114.98
CA GLY A 129 -7.69 21.62 115.54
C GLY A 129 -8.19 20.99 116.85
N ASP A 130 -7.51 19.89 117.22
CA ASP A 130 -7.03 19.57 118.56
C ASP A 130 -7.86 20.10 119.76
N ASP A 131 -8.72 19.24 120.29
CA ASP A 131 -8.93 19.16 121.74
C ASP A 131 -9.12 17.69 122.12
N ASN A 132 -8.44 17.25 123.18
CA ASN A 132 -8.36 15.85 123.57
C ASN A 132 -9.65 15.39 124.26
N ASP A 133 -10.12 14.18 123.93
CA ASP A 133 -10.41 13.23 125.00
C ASP A 133 -10.24 11.76 124.57
N ASN A 134 -10.00 10.91 125.56
CA ASN A 134 -9.39 9.59 125.37
C ASN A 134 -10.38 8.53 124.83
N ASP A 135 -9.99 7.86 123.75
CA ASP A 135 -10.21 6.41 123.60
C ASP A 135 -8.96 5.78 122.95
N LYS A 136 -8.62 4.56 123.34
CA LYS A 136 -7.39 3.89 122.93
C LYS A 136 -7.58 3.16 121.59
N GLU A 137 -7.01 3.69 120.51
CA GLU A 137 -6.68 2.85 119.36
C GLU A 137 -5.39 2.08 119.63
N GLU A 138 -5.39 0.78 119.33
CA GLU A 138 -4.19 -0.06 119.37
C GLU A 138 -3.26 0.31 118.21
N ASP A 139 -1.96 0.38 118.49
CA ASP A 139 -0.89 0.72 117.55
C ASP A 139 -0.66 -0.44 116.56
N LEU A 140 -1.59 -0.58 115.60
CA LEU A 140 -1.70 -1.67 114.63
C LEU A 140 -0.69 -1.56 113.47
N GLY A 141 0.58 -1.32 113.80
CA GLY A 141 1.72 -1.47 112.90
C GLY A 141 1.67 -0.61 111.62
N THR A 142 2.23 -1.14 110.52
CA THR A 142 2.32 -0.39 109.25
C THR A 142 1.06 -0.56 108.42
N MET A 143 0.29 0.51 108.26
CA MET A 143 -0.90 0.56 107.41
C MET A 143 -0.54 0.83 105.93
N LEU A 144 -1.06 0.00 105.03
CA LEU A 144 -0.96 0.18 103.57
C LEU A 144 -2.10 1.07 103.03
N ASP A 145 -1.98 1.57 101.78
CA ASP A 145 -3.05 2.30 101.08
C ASP A 145 -4.40 1.56 101.15
N THR A 146 -5.49 2.28 101.49
CA THR A 146 -6.83 1.68 101.51
C THR A 146 -7.32 1.30 100.12
N ILE A 147 -7.59 0.01 99.91
CA ILE A 147 -8.19 -0.49 98.66
C ILE A 147 -9.72 -0.34 98.75
N GLN A 148 -10.35 0.18 97.69
CA GLN A 148 -11.81 0.30 97.60
C GLN A 148 -12.37 -0.70 96.60
N HIS A 149 -13.25 -1.60 97.06
CA HIS A 149 -13.99 -2.52 96.21
C HIS A 149 -15.44 -2.06 96.04
N PHE A 150 -15.83 -1.75 94.81
CA PHE A 150 -17.21 -1.51 94.42
C PHE A 150 -17.79 -2.81 93.87
N VAL A 151 -18.71 -3.41 94.61
CA VAL A 151 -19.20 -4.79 94.41
C VAL A 151 -20.71 -4.83 94.17
N ARG A 152 -21.21 -6.01 93.81
CA ARG A 152 -22.63 -6.35 93.73
C ARG A 152 -22.96 -7.48 94.69
N GLU A 153 -24.25 -7.65 94.91
CA GLU A 153 -24.83 -8.85 95.53
C GLU A 153 -24.31 -10.12 94.82
N GLU A 154 -23.89 -11.12 95.60
CA GLU A 154 -23.26 -12.38 95.15
C GLU A 154 -21.87 -12.27 94.49
N ASP A 155 -21.23 -11.10 94.42
CA ASP A 155 -19.81 -11.02 94.03
C ASP A 155 -18.91 -11.68 95.09
N VAL A 156 -17.71 -12.09 94.70
CA VAL A 156 -16.63 -12.54 95.58
C VAL A 156 -15.39 -11.71 95.26
N ILE A 157 -14.72 -11.17 96.28
CA ILE A 157 -13.47 -10.41 96.11
C ILE A 157 -12.31 -11.12 96.82
N ASP A 158 -11.11 -11.01 96.27
CA ASP A 158 -9.89 -11.38 96.97
C ASP A 158 -9.25 -10.18 97.65
N VAL A 159 -8.68 -10.42 98.84
CA VAL A 159 -7.79 -9.49 99.55
C VAL A 159 -6.50 -10.22 99.87
N SER A 160 -5.37 -9.60 99.53
CA SER A 160 -4.04 -10.22 99.60
C SER A 160 -2.96 -9.28 100.14
N LEU A 161 -1.93 -9.87 100.77
CA LEU A 161 -0.65 -9.23 101.08
C LEU A 161 0.45 -9.83 100.19
N ASP A 162 1.32 -9.00 99.60
CA ASP A 162 2.46 -9.48 98.79
C ASP A 162 3.50 -10.24 99.64
N THR A 163 4.42 -10.99 99.03
CA THR A 163 5.46 -11.73 99.80
C THR A 163 6.66 -10.88 100.26
N SER A 164 6.60 -9.54 100.24
CA SER A 164 7.80 -8.70 100.50
C SER A 164 8.30 -8.72 101.95
N ALA A 165 7.47 -9.16 102.91
CA ALA A 165 7.84 -9.38 104.31
C ALA A 165 8.20 -10.85 104.66
N GLY A 166 8.15 -11.76 103.68
CA GLY A 166 8.42 -13.19 103.85
C GLY A 166 7.16 -14.03 104.15
N GLU A 167 7.33 -15.10 104.92
CA GLU A 167 6.22 -15.85 105.51
C GLU A 167 5.63 -15.03 106.67
N GLU A 168 4.31 -14.92 106.72
CA GLU A 168 3.58 -14.12 107.71
C GLU A 168 2.46 -14.94 108.35
N ASP A 169 2.22 -14.70 109.64
CA ASP A 169 1.00 -15.15 110.31
C ASP A 169 -0.14 -14.19 109.96
N CYS A 170 -1.21 -14.71 109.34
CA CYS A 170 -2.30 -13.89 108.81
C CYS A 170 -3.38 -13.61 109.87
N TYR A 171 -3.94 -12.40 109.86
CA TYR A 171 -5.05 -11.97 110.73
C TYR A 171 -6.10 -11.19 109.92
N VAL A 172 -7.38 -11.34 110.22
CA VAL A 172 -8.49 -10.63 109.55
C VAL A 172 -9.44 -9.98 110.54
N ARG A 173 -9.93 -8.77 110.21
CA ARG A 173 -10.97 -8.05 110.93
C ARG A 173 -12.12 -7.72 109.98
N ALA A 174 -13.32 -8.18 110.32
CA ALA A 174 -14.57 -7.83 109.63
C ALA A 174 -15.11 -6.45 110.08
N PRO A 175 -16.04 -5.82 109.35
CA PRO A 175 -16.63 -4.53 109.71
C PRO A 175 -17.26 -4.54 111.11
N GLY A 176 -16.68 -3.76 112.03
CA GLY A 176 -17.13 -3.70 113.44
C GLY A 176 -16.74 -4.90 114.31
N GLY A 177 -15.92 -5.83 113.81
CA GLY A 177 -15.37 -6.97 114.58
C GLY A 177 -13.96 -6.72 115.14
N GLU A 178 -13.45 -7.70 115.89
CA GLU A 178 -12.06 -7.72 116.39
C GLU A 178 -11.10 -8.42 115.42
N LEU A 179 -9.80 -8.14 115.53
CA LEU A 179 -8.76 -8.72 114.68
C LEU A 179 -8.50 -10.18 115.09
N THR A 180 -8.77 -11.12 114.19
CA THR A 180 -8.76 -12.57 114.46
C THR A 180 -7.65 -13.27 113.68
N LYS A 181 -6.86 -14.15 114.32
CA LYS A 181 -5.81 -14.93 113.64
C LYS A 181 -6.43 -15.98 112.71
N VAL A 182 -5.90 -16.06 111.51
CA VAL A 182 -6.30 -17.01 110.48
C VAL A 182 -5.48 -18.30 110.64
N ALA A 183 -6.10 -19.30 111.26
CA ALA A 183 -5.53 -20.63 111.48
C ALA A 183 -6.21 -21.69 110.56
N PRO A 184 -5.71 -22.94 110.48
CA PRO A 184 -6.31 -23.98 109.62
C PRO A 184 -7.75 -24.37 109.95
N ASP A 185 -8.23 -24.00 111.15
CA ASP A 185 -9.58 -24.18 111.68
C ASP A 185 -10.40 -22.88 111.74
N PHE A 186 -9.95 -21.82 111.05
CA PHE A 186 -10.65 -20.55 110.96
C PHE A 186 -11.96 -20.66 110.18
N GLU A 187 -13.08 -20.36 110.84
CA GLU A 187 -14.41 -20.19 110.23
C GLU A 187 -14.93 -18.78 110.49
N MET A 188 -15.23 -18.04 109.43
CA MET A 188 -15.90 -16.74 109.45
C MET A 188 -16.89 -16.66 108.29
N ASP A 189 -18.09 -16.14 108.54
CA ASP A 189 -19.17 -16.13 107.53
C ASP A 189 -18.77 -15.34 106.27
N SER A 190 -19.05 -15.91 105.10
CA SER A 190 -18.62 -15.41 103.79
C SER A 190 -17.10 -15.12 103.64
N VAL A 191 -16.21 -15.75 104.43
CA VAL A 191 -14.75 -15.61 104.27
C VAL A 191 -14.09 -16.98 104.08
N VAL A 192 -13.36 -17.14 102.97
CA VAL A 192 -12.59 -18.34 102.64
C VAL A 192 -11.10 -18.02 102.68
N VAL A 193 -10.35 -18.76 103.50
CA VAL A 193 -8.89 -18.67 103.54
C VAL A 193 -8.31 -19.35 102.31
N GLN A 194 -7.44 -18.66 101.59
CA GLN A 194 -6.74 -19.20 100.43
C GLN A 194 -5.30 -19.56 100.81
N ALA A 195 -4.71 -20.53 100.11
CA ALA A 195 -3.30 -20.86 100.30
C ALA A 195 -2.38 -19.71 99.86
N SER A 196 -1.23 -19.58 100.53
CA SER A 196 -0.15 -18.68 100.14
C SER A 196 0.54 -19.15 98.86
N SER A 197 1.28 -18.25 98.20
CA SER A 197 1.92 -18.49 96.90
C SER A 197 3.26 -17.77 96.75
N LEU A 198 3.87 -17.86 95.57
CA LEU A 198 5.09 -17.11 95.22
C LEU A 198 4.89 -15.59 95.12
N LEU A 199 3.64 -15.11 95.11
CA LEU A 199 3.28 -13.69 95.01
C LEU A 199 2.55 -13.18 96.24
N VAL A 200 1.87 -14.05 97.00
CA VAL A 200 0.98 -13.67 98.10
C VAL A 200 1.33 -14.42 99.40
N SER A 201 1.61 -13.69 100.48
CA SER A 201 1.87 -14.26 101.82
C SER A 201 0.57 -14.64 102.53
N CYS A 202 -0.41 -13.75 102.52
CA CYS A 202 -1.74 -13.91 103.13
C CYS A 202 -2.83 -13.61 102.10
N ARG A 203 -3.81 -14.51 101.94
CA ARG A 203 -4.96 -14.31 101.03
C ARG A 203 -6.27 -14.79 101.67
N ILE A 204 -7.30 -13.97 101.55
CA ILE A 204 -8.68 -14.34 101.86
C ILE A 204 -9.59 -13.96 100.69
N SER A 205 -10.61 -14.77 100.44
CA SER A 205 -11.72 -14.44 99.54
C SER A 205 -12.94 -14.08 100.38
N ILE A 206 -13.54 -12.92 100.14
CA ILE A 206 -14.73 -12.42 100.83
C ILE A 206 -15.91 -12.48 99.87
N GLY A 207 -16.87 -13.36 100.14
CA GLY A 207 -18.13 -13.48 99.42
C GLY A 207 -18.84 -14.83 99.65
N PRO A 208 -20.09 -15.00 99.18
CA PRO A 208 -20.87 -14.02 98.41
C PRO A 208 -21.19 -12.77 99.22
N ILE A 209 -20.99 -11.58 98.62
CA ILE A 209 -21.22 -10.31 99.31
C ILE A 209 -22.71 -10.09 99.55
N ASN A 210 -23.03 -9.79 100.80
CA ASN A 210 -24.33 -9.34 101.30
C ASN A 210 -24.15 -8.05 102.14
N GLU A 211 -25.24 -7.49 102.69
CA GLU A 211 -25.19 -6.23 103.47
C GLU A 211 -24.23 -6.27 104.68
N ASN A 212 -24.00 -7.43 105.29
CA ASN A 212 -23.11 -7.57 106.46
C ASN A 212 -21.63 -7.52 106.09
N ALA A 213 -21.28 -7.78 104.82
CA ALA A 213 -19.90 -7.72 104.33
C ALA A 213 -19.48 -6.29 103.91
N LEU A 214 -20.38 -5.31 103.95
CA LEU A 214 -20.10 -3.92 103.60
C LEU A 214 -19.37 -3.18 104.73
N GLY A 215 -18.47 -2.26 104.38
CA GLY A 215 -17.71 -1.45 105.33
C GLY A 215 -16.21 -1.72 105.30
N GLY A 216 -15.54 -1.36 106.40
CA GLY A 216 -14.08 -1.46 106.53
C GLY A 216 -13.62 -2.81 107.06
N TRP A 217 -12.89 -3.53 106.22
CA TRP A 217 -12.13 -4.74 106.53
C TRP A 217 -10.65 -4.42 106.76
N LEU A 218 -9.95 -5.29 107.48
CA LEU A 218 -8.50 -5.24 107.64
C LEU A 218 -7.92 -6.65 107.49
N LEU A 219 -6.96 -6.84 106.58
CA LEU A 219 -6.12 -8.04 106.50
C LEU A 219 -4.72 -7.67 106.97
N CYS A 220 -4.21 -8.30 108.02
CA CYS A 220 -2.86 -8.08 108.52
C CYS A 220 -1.98 -9.33 108.39
N GLY A 221 -0.68 -9.10 108.22
CA GLY A 221 0.37 -10.10 108.30
C GLY A 221 1.34 -9.73 109.41
N GLU A 222 1.68 -10.70 110.26
CA GLU A 222 2.67 -10.57 111.34
C GLU A 222 3.94 -11.33 110.95
N SER A 223 5.09 -10.65 110.95
CA SER A 223 6.41 -11.25 110.75
C SER A 223 7.40 -10.62 111.73
N ASN A 224 8.09 -11.44 112.52
CA ASN A 224 9.08 -11.00 113.52
C ASN A 224 8.55 -9.95 114.54
N ASN A 225 7.27 -10.05 114.93
CA ASN A 225 6.51 -9.08 115.75
C ASN A 225 6.22 -7.72 115.10
N ASP A 226 6.60 -7.50 113.84
CA ASP A 226 6.11 -6.36 113.06
C ASP A 226 4.81 -6.77 112.35
N MET A 227 3.75 -5.99 112.58
CA MET A 227 2.46 -6.14 111.90
C MET A 227 2.40 -5.16 110.72
N ARG A 228 1.95 -5.62 109.55
CA ARG A 228 1.48 -4.74 108.47
C ARG A 228 0.05 -5.09 108.08
N CYS A 229 -0.75 -4.08 107.77
CA CYS A 229 -2.18 -4.24 107.58
C CYS A 229 -2.64 -3.57 106.28
N GLN A 230 -3.42 -4.29 105.49
CA GLN A 230 -4.11 -3.85 104.29
C GLN A 230 -5.55 -3.48 104.64
N PRO A 231 -5.88 -2.18 104.81
CA PRO A 231 -7.26 -1.73 104.93
C PRO A 231 -8.00 -1.89 103.59
N VAL A 232 -9.23 -2.38 103.66
CA VAL A 232 -10.09 -2.60 102.49
C VAL A 232 -11.50 -2.10 102.79
N THR A 233 -12.08 -1.30 101.91
CA THR A 233 -13.46 -0.82 102.04
C THR A 233 -14.33 -1.46 100.97
N ILE A 234 -15.36 -2.21 101.38
CA ILE A 234 -16.35 -2.82 100.49
C ILE A 234 -17.62 -1.97 100.48
N ALA A 235 -18.09 -1.58 99.29
CA ALA A 235 -19.31 -0.79 99.08
C ALA A 235 -20.08 -1.21 97.83
N TRP A 236 -21.39 -0.99 97.79
CA TRP A 236 -22.19 -1.25 96.58
C TRP A 236 -21.78 -0.36 95.40
N ASN A 237 -21.68 -0.96 94.21
CA ASN A 237 -21.44 -0.27 92.94
C ASN A 237 -22.57 0.73 92.58
N ASP A 238 -23.83 0.31 92.75
CA ASP A 238 -25.00 1.21 92.76
C ASP A 238 -25.82 0.95 94.03
N PRO A 239 -25.81 1.87 95.03
CA PRO A 239 -26.60 1.73 96.25
C PRO A 239 -28.12 1.62 96.02
N ASN A 240 -28.62 2.04 94.85
CA ASN A 240 -30.05 1.95 94.51
C ASN A 240 -30.41 0.66 93.76
N ASN A 241 -29.40 -0.10 93.32
CA ASN A 241 -29.56 -1.36 92.60
C ASN A 241 -28.34 -2.28 92.87
N PRO A 242 -28.27 -2.92 94.05
CA PRO A 242 -27.10 -3.71 94.46
C PRO A 242 -26.69 -4.82 93.49
N SER A 243 -27.62 -5.36 92.69
CA SER A 243 -27.35 -6.39 91.68
C SER A 243 -26.95 -5.81 90.30
N ALA A 244 -26.75 -4.50 90.16
CA ALA A 244 -26.45 -3.81 88.90
C ALA A 244 -25.08 -4.18 88.32
N ARG A 245 -25.07 -4.81 87.14
CA ARG A 245 -23.82 -5.20 86.46
C ARG A 245 -23.04 -3.98 85.93
N PRO A 246 -21.74 -3.81 86.27
CA PRO A 246 -20.89 -2.84 85.58
C PRO A 246 -20.76 -3.22 84.10
N GLY A 247 -20.45 -2.23 83.26
CA GLY A 247 -20.14 -2.50 81.85
C GLY A 247 -18.77 -3.15 81.74
N SER A 248 -18.70 -4.43 81.35
CA SER A 248 -17.44 -5.12 81.10
C SER A 248 -17.12 -5.16 79.60
N SER A 249 -15.92 -4.73 79.21
CA SER A 249 -15.40 -4.91 77.85
C SER A 249 -14.10 -5.72 77.88
N ILE A 250 -14.05 -6.80 77.10
CA ILE A 250 -12.87 -7.66 76.93
C ILE A 250 -12.15 -7.22 75.65
N GLN A 251 -10.89 -6.81 75.77
CA GLN A 251 -10.01 -6.49 74.65
C GLN A 251 -9.50 -7.77 73.97
N PRO A 252 -9.12 -7.75 72.68
CA PRO A 252 -8.56 -8.91 71.99
C PRO A 252 -7.34 -9.45 72.73
N ARG A 253 -7.24 -10.78 72.90
CA ARG A 253 -6.16 -11.41 73.66
C ARG A 253 -4.79 -10.98 73.15
N PHE A 254 -3.96 -10.48 74.06
CA PHE A 254 -2.57 -10.13 73.79
C PHE A 254 -1.72 -11.40 73.88
N GLU A 255 -1.63 -12.15 72.79
CA GLU A 255 -0.68 -13.26 72.67
C GLU A 255 0.68 -12.71 72.24
N HIS A 256 1.73 -12.99 73.03
CA HIS A 256 3.08 -12.50 72.76
C HIS A 256 4.12 -13.59 73.02
N SER A 257 5.05 -13.73 72.09
CA SER A 257 6.26 -14.52 72.30
C SER A 257 7.28 -13.68 73.05
N VAL A 258 7.85 -14.23 74.11
CA VAL A 258 8.76 -13.56 75.05
C VAL A 258 10.06 -14.37 75.20
N ASN A 259 11.09 -13.73 75.74
CA ASN A 259 12.34 -14.36 76.13
C ASN A 259 12.70 -13.93 77.56
N TYR A 260 13.53 -14.71 78.24
CA TYR A 260 14.03 -14.32 79.56
C TYR A 260 14.89 -13.04 79.45
N GLY A 261 14.61 -12.08 80.34
CA GLY A 261 15.15 -10.73 80.31
C GLY A 261 14.28 -9.71 79.57
N LEU A 262 13.18 -10.11 78.92
CA LEU A 262 12.25 -9.18 78.27
C LEU A 262 11.31 -8.51 79.28
N THR A 263 11.08 -7.21 79.10
CA THR A 263 10.10 -6.44 79.86
C THR A 263 8.94 -6.04 78.96
N VAL A 264 7.72 -6.40 79.35
CA VAL A 264 6.47 -6.10 78.63
C VAL A 264 5.60 -5.16 79.47
N ASN A 265 4.98 -4.16 78.87
CA ASN A 265 4.11 -3.19 79.56
C ASN A 265 2.69 -3.15 78.96
N PRO A 266 1.92 -4.24 79.09
CA PRO A 266 0.49 -4.25 78.75
C PRO A 266 -0.31 -3.32 79.68
N GLY A 267 -1.39 -2.75 79.14
CA GLY A 267 -2.31 -1.90 79.90
C GLY A 267 -3.63 -1.66 79.20
N VAL A 268 -4.63 -1.25 79.99
CA VAL A 268 -5.99 -0.92 79.56
C VAL A 268 -6.29 0.54 79.90
N SER A 269 -6.92 1.28 78.98
CA SER A 269 -7.30 2.68 79.17
C SER A 269 -8.78 2.90 78.91
N SER A 270 -9.36 3.90 79.59
CA SER A 270 -10.75 4.29 79.37
C SER A 270 -10.87 5.20 78.13
N PRO A 271 -11.68 4.83 77.11
CA PRO A 271 -11.91 5.69 75.93
C PRO A 271 -12.56 7.05 76.27
N SER A 272 -13.19 7.15 77.44
CA SER A 272 -13.93 8.33 77.91
C SER A 272 -13.10 9.29 78.78
N GLY A 273 -11.81 9.03 78.99
CA GLY A 273 -10.92 9.96 79.69
C GLY A 273 -11.20 10.12 81.19
N PHE A 274 -11.78 9.10 81.83
CA PHE A 274 -12.01 9.05 83.27
C PHE A 274 -10.95 8.25 84.02
N GLY A 275 -10.78 8.59 85.31
CA GLY A 275 -9.79 7.99 86.18
C GLY A 275 -9.96 6.49 86.43
N ALA A 276 -8.83 5.77 86.48
CA ALA A 276 -8.76 4.41 87.00
C ALA A 276 -8.95 4.44 88.53
N VAL A 277 -9.95 3.69 89.00
CA VAL A 277 -10.29 3.49 90.42
C VAL A 277 -9.38 2.43 91.05
N SER A 278 -9.15 1.33 90.32
CA SER A 278 -8.26 0.25 90.73
C SER A 278 -7.65 -0.47 89.51
N CYS A 279 -6.50 -1.11 89.75
CA CYS A 279 -5.77 -1.93 88.79
C CYS A 279 -5.60 -3.34 89.34
N HIS A 280 -5.92 -4.32 88.51
CA HIS A 280 -5.96 -5.74 88.89
C HIS A 280 -5.17 -6.61 87.91
N VAL A 281 -4.55 -7.66 88.45
CA VAL A 281 -3.91 -8.74 87.69
C VAL A 281 -4.44 -10.08 88.18
N VAL A 282 -5.09 -10.82 87.29
CA VAL A 282 -5.38 -12.25 87.51
C VAL A 282 -4.19 -13.06 87.04
N THR A 283 -3.58 -13.83 87.95
CA THR A 283 -2.45 -14.72 87.66
C THR A 283 -2.90 -16.01 86.93
N PRO A 284 -1.99 -16.80 86.32
CA PRO A 284 -2.33 -18.08 85.71
C PRO A 284 -2.91 -19.11 86.70
N ASN A 285 -2.72 -18.90 88.01
CA ASN A 285 -3.27 -19.72 89.07
C ASN A 285 -4.64 -19.21 89.60
N GLY A 286 -5.16 -18.11 89.04
CA GLY A 286 -6.44 -17.52 89.46
C GLY A 286 -6.38 -16.68 90.74
N GLU A 287 -5.28 -15.97 90.96
CA GLU A 287 -5.15 -14.98 92.05
C GLU A 287 -5.47 -13.59 91.51
N ASP A 288 -6.46 -12.88 92.06
CA ASP A 288 -6.76 -11.48 91.68
C ASP A 288 -5.95 -10.51 92.57
N LEU A 289 -4.86 -9.99 92.01
CA LEU A 289 -3.92 -9.11 92.70
C LEU A 289 -4.24 -7.64 92.42
N VAL A 290 -4.58 -6.89 93.47
CA VAL A 290 -4.73 -5.43 93.38
C VAL A 290 -3.35 -4.77 93.42
N ILE A 291 -3.06 -3.92 92.43
CA ILE A 291 -1.76 -3.24 92.30
C ILE A 291 -1.88 -1.78 92.79
N THR A 292 -1.34 -1.49 93.98
CA THR A 292 -1.30 -0.15 94.59
C THR A 292 0.07 0.51 94.38
N LYS A 293 0.39 1.62 95.08
CA LYS A 293 1.78 2.13 95.14
C LYS A 293 2.64 1.43 96.19
N ASP A 294 2.03 0.73 97.14
CA ASP A 294 2.73 0.13 98.28
C ASP A 294 3.03 -1.36 98.06
N THR A 295 2.23 -2.04 97.23
CA THR A 295 2.39 -3.48 96.88
C THR A 295 3.65 -3.75 96.05
N LYS A 296 4.43 -4.76 96.44
CA LYS A 296 5.70 -5.18 95.81
C LYS A 296 5.69 -6.65 95.39
N TYR A 297 4.83 -6.99 94.42
CA TYR A 297 4.79 -8.32 93.82
C TYR A 297 6.05 -8.62 92.99
N ARG A 298 6.55 -9.87 93.05
CA ARG A 298 7.71 -10.30 92.24
C ARG A 298 7.39 -10.21 90.74
N ASN A 299 8.37 -9.78 89.94
CA ASN A 299 8.28 -9.62 88.48
C ASN A 299 7.20 -8.66 87.95
N LEU A 300 6.41 -8.02 88.83
CA LEU A 300 5.36 -7.06 88.48
C LEU A 300 5.70 -5.68 89.07
N ALA A 301 5.66 -4.63 88.25
CA ALA A 301 5.80 -3.25 88.72
C ALA A 301 4.69 -2.36 88.17
N ARG A 302 4.12 -1.51 89.02
CA ARG A 302 3.17 -0.47 88.60
C ARG A 302 3.90 0.59 87.77
N VAL A 303 3.35 0.95 86.61
CA VAL A 303 3.80 2.16 85.92
C VAL A 303 3.31 3.37 86.71
N GLY A 304 4.22 4.22 87.18
CA GLY A 304 3.87 5.47 87.84
C GLY A 304 3.19 6.43 86.85
N PHE A 305 2.02 6.95 87.20
CA PHE A 305 1.23 7.79 86.28
C PHE A 305 0.89 9.16 86.87
N ASN A 306 1.30 10.20 86.14
CA ASN A 306 0.71 11.53 86.20
C ASN A 306 -0.60 11.64 85.38
N HIS A 307 -1.04 10.54 84.75
CA HIS A 307 -2.23 10.46 83.90
C HIS A 307 -3.29 9.55 84.51
N LEU A 308 -4.45 10.10 84.83
CA LEU A 308 -5.48 9.40 85.60
C LEU A 308 -6.11 8.19 84.87
N ASN A 309 -6.00 8.10 83.54
CA ASN A 309 -6.95 7.34 82.69
C ASN A 309 -6.44 5.98 82.18
N LEU A 310 -5.30 5.50 82.68
CA LEU A 310 -4.60 4.30 82.20
C LEU A 310 -4.24 3.37 83.37
N CYS A 311 -4.52 2.08 83.18
CA CYS A 311 -4.09 1.02 84.07
C CYS A 311 -3.06 0.15 83.33
N SER A 312 -1.77 0.29 83.66
CA SER A 312 -0.66 -0.37 82.95
C SER A 312 0.34 -0.96 83.94
N ILE A 313 0.85 -2.14 83.60
CA ILE A 313 1.61 -2.98 84.53
C ILE A 313 2.81 -3.55 83.77
N ILE A 314 3.98 -3.40 84.36
CA ILE A 314 5.26 -3.87 83.84
C ILE A 314 5.44 -5.32 84.29
N PHE A 315 5.54 -6.24 83.32
CA PHE A 315 5.88 -7.64 83.50
C PHE A 315 7.35 -7.84 83.13
N SER A 316 8.16 -8.28 84.09
CA SER A 316 9.57 -8.62 83.89
C SER A 316 9.69 -10.13 83.73
N ILE A 317 9.85 -10.60 82.49
CA ILE A 317 9.90 -12.04 82.18
C ILE A 317 11.28 -12.58 82.55
N THR A 318 11.43 -13.13 83.76
CA THR A 318 12.74 -13.60 84.28
C THR A 318 12.82 -15.13 84.44
N ASP A 319 11.68 -15.81 84.48
CA ASP A 319 11.54 -17.22 84.83
C ASP A 319 10.28 -17.85 84.19
N ALA A 320 10.09 -19.17 84.37
CA ALA A 320 8.93 -19.89 83.87
C ALA A 320 7.61 -19.49 84.56
N ASP A 321 7.67 -19.03 85.81
CA ASP A 321 6.50 -18.59 86.58
C ASP A 321 5.83 -17.33 85.98
N SER A 322 6.60 -16.60 85.15
CA SER A 322 6.14 -15.43 84.40
C SER A 322 5.38 -15.79 83.10
N LEU A 323 5.31 -17.07 82.72
CA LEU A 323 4.69 -17.55 81.48
C LEU A 323 3.22 -17.98 81.69
N GLY A 324 2.49 -18.20 80.60
CA GLY A 324 1.11 -18.68 80.64
C GLY A 324 0.07 -17.57 80.49
N ASP A 325 -1.13 -17.81 81.01
CA ASP A 325 -2.33 -17.03 80.74
C ASP A 325 -2.61 -16.06 81.91
N TRP A 326 -2.45 -14.76 81.67
CA TRP A 326 -2.71 -13.70 82.66
C TRP A 326 -3.93 -12.88 82.23
N THR A 327 -4.55 -12.11 83.13
CA THR A 327 -5.54 -11.08 82.72
C THR A 327 -5.29 -9.80 83.50
N ILE A 328 -5.05 -8.69 82.80
CA ILE A 328 -5.08 -7.36 83.43
C ILE A 328 -6.50 -6.84 83.31
N TYR A 329 -7.02 -6.23 84.37
CA TYR A 329 -8.21 -5.42 84.23
C TYR A 329 -8.17 -4.14 85.06
N GLY A 330 -8.78 -3.09 84.52
CA GLY A 330 -8.89 -1.77 85.15
C GLY A 330 -10.35 -1.43 85.39
N ARG A 331 -10.64 -0.87 86.57
CA ARG A 331 -11.95 -0.32 86.92
C ARG A 331 -11.94 1.19 86.72
N PHE A 332 -12.87 1.73 85.93
CA PHE A 332 -12.92 3.16 85.57
C PHE A 332 -14.27 3.78 85.93
N ARG A 333 -14.28 5.02 86.44
CA ARG A 333 -15.50 5.67 86.92
C ARG A 333 -16.11 6.62 85.88
N SER A 334 -17.17 6.19 85.20
CA SER A 334 -17.99 7.06 84.34
C SER A 334 -18.96 7.91 85.16
N SER A 335 -19.52 8.96 84.57
CA SER A 335 -20.41 9.94 85.21
C SER A 335 -21.69 9.36 85.84
N ARG A 336 -22.02 8.09 85.58
CA ARG A 336 -23.14 7.38 86.23
C ARG A 336 -22.89 5.91 86.59
N ASN A 337 -21.82 5.26 86.12
CA ASN A 337 -21.57 3.81 86.30
C ASN A 337 -20.07 3.50 86.39
N LEU A 338 -19.71 2.37 86.99
CA LEU A 338 -18.36 1.78 86.89
C LEU A 338 -18.24 0.93 85.61
N GLN A 339 -17.10 1.01 84.93
CA GLN A 339 -16.75 0.21 83.75
C GLN A 339 -15.50 -0.62 84.03
N GLU A 340 -15.54 -1.90 83.65
CA GLU A 340 -14.37 -2.78 83.70
C GLU A 340 -13.82 -3.02 82.29
N ILE A 341 -12.52 -2.87 82.12
CA ILE A 341 -11.84 -3.17 80.86
C ILE A 341 -10.83 -4.27 81.13
N HIS A 342 -11.09 -5.45 80.56
CA HIS A 342 -10.30 -6.67 80.73
C HIS A 342 -9.43 -6.90 79.50
N GLN A 343 -8.16 -7.24 79.71
CA GLN A 343 -7.20 -7.57 78.66
C GLN A 343 -6.54 -8.92 79.02
N PRO A 344 -7.05 -10.03 78.44
CA PRO A 344 -6.41 -11.33 78.57
C PRO A 344 -5.05 -11.29 77.87
N LEU A 345 -4.02 -11.84 78.52
CA LEU A 345 -2.65 -11.93 78.03
C LEU A 345 -2.26 -13.41 77.89
N ARG A 346 -1.31 -13.70 77.02
CA ARG A 346 -0.61 -14.98 77.00
C ARG A 346 0.85 -14.80 76.65
N PHE A 347 1.72 -15.18 77.58
CA PHE A 347 3.17 -15.18 77.37
C PHE A 347 3.65 -16.60 77.05
N THR A 348 4.33 -16.74 75.91
CA THR A 348 4.91 -18.00 75.42
C THR A 348 6.40 -17.80 75.16
N ILE A 349 7.25 -18.79 75.48
CA ILE A 349 8.68 -18.65 75.18
C ILE A 349 8.90 -18.71 73.66
N TYR A 350 9.70 -17.77 73.12
CA TYR A 350 9.94 -17.67 71.67
C TYR A 350 10.76 -18.85 71.12
N ASN A 351 11.75 -19.32 71.87
CA ASN A 351 12.54 -20.50 71.57
C ASN A 351 12.72 -21.34 72.86
N GLU A 352 12.19 -22.57 72.85
CA GLU A 352 12.29 -23.50 73.98
C GLU A 352 13.73 -24.04 74.16
N ASP A 353 14.50 -24.20 73.07
CA ASP A 353 15.88 -24.68 73.11
C ASP A 353 16.86 -23.60 73.62
N ASN A 354 16.52 -22.31 73.43
CA ASN A 354 17.30 -21.17 73.90
C ASN A 354 16.36 -20.04 74.39
N PRO A 355 15.91 -20.07 75.66
CA PRO A 355 14.94 -19.11 76.18
C PRO A 355 15.48 -17.68 76.35
N TYR A 356 16.77 -17.45 76.07
CA TYR A 356 17.39 -16.12 76.01
C TYR A 356 17.58 -15.60 74.58
N GLU A 357 17.17 -16.33 73.54
CA GLU A 357 17.15 -15.79 72.16
C GLU A 357 16.14 -14.63 72.07
N GLN A 358 16.52 -13.54 71.40
CA GLN A 358 15.65 -12.40 71.15
C GLN A 358 14.29 -12.85 70.61
N ALA A 359 13.22 -12.54 71.34
CA ALA A 359 11.87 -12.85 70.91
C ALA A 359 11.42 -11.95 69.75
N TYR A 360 10.74 -12.54 68.78
CA TYR A 360 10.10 -11.85 67.66
C TYR A 360 8.59 -12.13 67.66
N ASN A 361 7.79 -11.11 67.34
CA ASN A 361 6.36 -11.29 67.13
C ASN A 361 6.09 -11.98 65.79
N VAL A 362 5.60 -13.22 65.83
CA VAL A 362 5.51 -14.11 64.65
C VAL A 362 4.22 -13.89 63.87
N THR A 363 4.35 -13.73 62.55
CA THR A 363 3.23 -13.72 61.59
C THR A 363 3.46 -14.79 60.52
N ASP A 364 2.60 -15.82 60.48
CA ASP A 364 2.57 -16.80 59.39
C ASP A 364 1.73 -16.29 58.21
N LEU A 365 2.36 -16.13 57.04
CA LEU A 365 1.74 -15.72 55.79
C LEU A 365 1.19 -16.94 55.01
N PRO A 366 0.20 -16.74 54.11
CA PRO A 366 -0.33 -17.79 53.27
C PRO A 366 0.73 -18.51 52.43
N ASP A 367 0.53 -19.82 52.26
CA ASP A 367 1.37 -20.71 51.46
C ASP A 367 1.48 -20.20 50.00
N PHE A 368 2.69 -19.77 49.58
CA PHE A 368 3.01 -19.34 48.23
C PHE A 368 3.28 -20.56 47.35
N LYS A 369 2.44 -20.80 46.33
CA LYS A 369 2.59 -21.93 45.39
C LYS A 369 2.84 -21.42 43.99
N GLN A 370 3.95 -21.81 43.39
CA GLN A 370 4.35 -21.37 42.05
C GLN A 370 4.65 -22.58 41.16
N VAL A 371 3.99 -22.64 40.00
CA VAL A 371 4.39 -23.52 38.90
C VAL A 371 5.55 -22.85 38.17
N VAL A 372 6.60 -23.61 37.90
CA VAL A 372 7.89 -23.11 37.38
C VAL A 372 8.42 -23.97 36.25
N ILE A 373 9.04 -23.30 35.26
CA ILE A 373 9.82 -23.92 34.19
C ILE A 373 11.27 -24.06 34.69
N LEU A 374 11.94 -25.16 34.36
CA LEU A 374 13.34 -25.34 34.72
C LEU A 374 14.24 -24.30 34.01
N LYS A 375 15.30 -23.89 34.70
CA LYS A 375 16.30 -22.88 34.32
C LYS A 375 15.83 -21.41 34.38
N THR A 376 14.58 -21.12 34.70
CA THR A 376 14.09 -19.74 34.86
C THR A 376 14.48 -19.16 36.24
N ALA A 377 14.35 -17.84 36.40
CA ALA A 377 14.59 -17.16 37.65
C ALA A 377 13.28 -16.80 38.36
N LEU A 378 13.30 -16.77 39.70
CA LEU A 378 12.16 -16.41 40.55
C LEU A 378 12.67 -15.67 41.79
N THR A 379 11.96 -14.64 42.23
CA THR A 379 12.23 -13.96 43.50
C THR A 379 10.98 -14.01 44.37
N VAL A 380 11.14 -14.43 45.63
CA VAL A 380 10.12 -14.31 46.67
C VAL A 380 10.60 -13.26 47.67
N THR A 381 9.72 -12.33 48.06
CA THR A 381 10.06 -11.19 48.92
C THR A 381 9.18 -11.18 50.16
N LEU A 382 9.78 -10.98 51.33
CA LEU A 382 9.12 -10.70 52.60
C LEU A 382 9.52 -9.29 53.03
N SER A 383 8.57 -8.37 53.17
CA SER A 383 8.83 -6.99 53.58
C SER A 383 8.13 -6.63 54.88
N ASP A 384 8.70 -5.66 55.60
CA ASP A 384 8.07 -5.00 56.74
C ASP A 384 8.32 -3.48 56.70
N ILE A 385 7.77 -2.75 57.67
CA ILE A 385 8.04 -1.30 57.86
C ILE A 385 9.38 -1.09 58.60
N SER A 386 9.83 -2.11 59.31
CA SER A 386 11.02 -2.17 60.18
C SER A 386 12.33 -2.47 59.43
N GLU A 387 13.49 -2.23 60.04
CA GLU A 387 14.78 -2.64 59.47
C GLU A 387 14.95 -4.17 59.51
N VAL A 388 15.81 -4.75 58.67
CA VAL A 388 15.99 -6.21 58.58
C VAL A 388 17.07 -6.70 59.54
N ASP A 389 16.70 -7.47 60.56
CA ASP A 389 17.63 -8.12 61.49
C ASP A 389 18.31 -9.33 60.84
N ASN A 390 17.51 -10.20 60.22
CA ASN A 390 18.02 -11.42 59.58
C ASN A 390 17.02 -11.97 58.56
N CYS A 391 17.53 -12.63 57.53
CA CYS A 391 16.73 -13.44 56.61
C CYS A 391 17.15 -14.90 56.77
N VAL A 392 16.18 -15.81 56.90
CA VAL A 392 16.43 -17.24 57.09
C VAL A 392 15.58 -18.03 56.09
N CYS A 393 16.16 -19.06 55.46
CA CYS A 393 15.41 -19.98 54.62
C CYS A 393 15.78 -21.44 54.91
N GLU A 394 14.79 -22.31 54.84
CA GLU A 394 14.90 -23.75 54.96
C GLU A 394 14.60 -24.39 53.61
N THR A 395 15.56 -25.15 53.10
CA THR A 395 15.45 -25.89 51.84
C THR A 395 14.49 -27.10 51.96
N PRO A 396 14.01 -27.66 50.84
CA PRO A 396 13.26 -28.92 50.82
C PRO A 396 13.99 -30.11 51.47
N SER A 397 15.32 -30.02 51.57
CA SER A 397 16.19 -30.98 52.26
C SER A 397 16.32 -30.75 53.78
N ARG A 398 15.53 -29.83 54.37
CA ARG A 398 15.60 -29.38 55.78
C ARG A 398 16.93 -28.77 56.22
N LYS A 399 17.77 -28.34 55.28
CA LYS A 399 18.94 -27.50 55.58
C LYS A 399 18.52 -26.04 55.70
N ILE A 400 18.94 -25.38 56.78
CA ILE A 400 18.66 -23.99 57.12
C ILE A 400 19.85 -23.11 56.72
N TYR A 401 19.57 -21.97 56.10
CA TYR A 401 20.53 -20.94 55.71
C TYR A 401 20.05 -19.58 56.22
N ASN A 402 20.97 -18.72 56.64
CA ASN A 402 20.73 -17.35 57.08
C ASN A 402 21.62 -16.36 56.31
N LEU A 403 21.62 -15.06 56.64
CA LEU A 403 22.48 -14.09 55.96
C LEU A 403 23.99 -14.40 56.10
N ASP A 404 24.43 -14.93 57.24
CA ASP A 404 25.85 -15.24 57.49
C ASP A 404 26.39 -16.36 56.59
N ASN A 405 25.56 -17.35 56.27
CA ASN A 405 25.95 -18.51 55.45
C ASN A 405 25.30 -18.52 54.04
N ALA A 406 24.62 -17.44 53.63
CA ALA A 406 23.93 -17.30 52.35
C ALA A 406 24.83 -17.56 51.11
N TYR A 407 26.14 -17.33 51.23
CA TYR A 407 27.11 -17.67 50.18
C TYR A 407 27.10 -19.17 49.81
N GLU A 408 26.92 -20.06 50.78
CA GLU A 408 26.88 -21.50 50.50
C GLU A 408 25.62 -21.88 49.73
N LEU A 409 24.47 -21.28 50.05
CA LEU A 409 23.23 -21.47 49.31
C LEU A 409 23.40 -21.04 47.84
N LYS A 410 24.02 -19.88 47.61
CA LYS A 410 24.29 -19.37 46.25
C LYS A 410 25.24 -20.29 45.49
N ARG A 411 26.29 -20.80 46.14
CA ARG A 411 27.29 -21.68 45.54
C ARG A 411 26.78 -23.10 45.26
N LEU A 412 25.95 -23.66 46.14
CA LEU A 412 25.50 -25.07 46.07
C LEU A 412 24.19 -25.24 45.29
N LYS A 413 23.33 -24.23 45.27
CA LYS A 413 21.95 -24.32 44.74
C LYS A 413 21.57 -23.22 43.75
N GLY A 414 22.42 -22.22 43.52
CA GLY A 414 22.08 -21.06 42.69
C GLY A 414 20.98 -20.18 43.28
N VAL A 415 20.67 -20.34 44.58
CA VAL A 415 19.67 -19.56 45.31
C VAL A 415 20.39 -18.56 46.21
N GLU A 416 20.02 -17.29 46.14
CA GLU A 416 20.59 -16.23 46.96
C GLU A 416 19.58 -15.72 47.96
N LEU A 417 20.03 -15.53 49.19
CA LEU A 417 19.27 -14.92 50.27
C LEU A 417 19.92 -13.55 50.53
N ARG A 418 19.16 -12.46 50.35
CA ARG A 418 19.71 -11.09 50.40
C ARG A 418 18.72 -10.07 50.96
N VAL A 419 19.27 -8.93 51.39
CA VAL A 419 18.54 -7.71 51.72
C VAL A 419 18.88 -6.64 50.66
N PRO A 420 17.92 -6.05 49.94
CA PRO A 420 18.20 -4.98 49.00
C PRO A 420 18.61 -3.69 49.71
N THR A 421 19.56 -2.96 49.15
CA THR A 421 20.03 -1.69 49.71
C THR A 421 18.93 -0.64 49.70
N GLY A 422 18.48 -0.21 50.88
CA GLY A 422 17.41 0.77 51.04
C GLY A 422 15.99 0.21 51.09
N GLU A 423 15.82 -1.13 51.12
CA GLU A 423 14.53 -1.76 51.35
C GLU A 423 14.49 -2.52 52.68
N SER A 424 13.39 -2.35 53.42
CA SER A 424 12.98 -3.19 54.55
C SER A 424 12.46 -4.57 54.09
N SER A 425 13.24 -5.29 53.28
CA SER A 425 12.82 -6.56 52.67
C SER A 425 13.89 -7.65 52.66
N CYS A 426 13.47 -8.87 52.98
CA CYS A 426 14.21 -10.10 52.71
C CYS A 426 13.82 -10.62 51.33
N GLN A 427 14.80 -10.95 50.48
CA GLN A 427 14.58 -11.58 49.18
C GLN A 427 15.24 -12.96 49.10
N LEU A 428 14.47 -13.95 48.64
CA LEU A 428 14.92 -15.29 48.26
C LEU A 428 14.90 -15.39 46.72
N VAL A 429 16.09 -15.33 46.11
CA VAL A 429 16.29 -15.22 44.65
C VAL A 429 16.83 -16.53 44.08
N PHE A 430 15.98 -17.26 43.36
CA PHE A 430 16.35 -18.41 42.55
C PHE A 430 16.91 -17.90 41.21
N HIS A 431 18.21 -18.03 40.96
CA HIS A 431 18.82 -17.55 39.70
C HIS A 431 18.50 -18.47 38.52
N SER A 432 18.38 -19.78 38.78
CA SER A 432 18.06 -20.78 37.79
C SER A 432 17.43 -21.98 38.49
N ILE A 433 16.15 -22.24 38.26
CA ILE A 433 15.41 -23.30 38.94
C ILE A 433 15.83 -24.66 38.37
N THR A 434 16.55 -25.44 39.16
CA THR A 434 16.94 -26.82 38.88
C THR A 434 16.05 -27.82 39.63
N THR A 435 16.12 -29.11 39.26
CA THR A 435 15.26 -30.15 39.86
C THR A 435 15.48 -30.33 41.37
N ASP A 436 16.64 -29.93 41.89
CA ASP A 436 17.07 -30.08 43.27
C ASP A 436 16.75 -28.85 44.17
N VAL A 437 16.04 -27.85 43.62
CA VAL A 437 15.38 -26.76 44.37
C VAL A 437 13.85 -26.87 44.36
N LEU A 438 13.28 -27.87 43.69
CA LEU A 438 11.82 -28.12 43.68
C LEU A 438 11.32 -28.62 45.04
N GLY A 439 10.02 -28.41 45.30
CA GLY A 439 9.36 -28.81 46.55
C GLY A 439 9.15 -27.66 47.53
N LYS A 440 9.07 -28.00 48.83
CA LYS A 440 8.65 -27.10 49.90
C LYS A 440 9.83 -26.43 50.60
N TRP A 441 9.87 -25.10 50.55
CA TRP A 441 10.76 -24.23 51.31
C TRP A 441 10.00 -23.57 52.46
N ARG A 442 10.72 -23.16 53.52
CA ARG A 442 10.23 -22.23 54.54
C ARG A 442 11.11 -20.98 54.48
N PHE A 443 10.51 -19.82 54.19
CA PHE A 443 11.21 -18.54 54.13
C PHE A 443 10.77 -17.67 55.29
N VAL A 444 11.71 -17.00 55.95
CA VAL A 444 11.51 -16.23 57.17
C VAL A 444 12.29 -14.92 57.08
N GLY A 445 11.63 -13.80 57.34
CA GLY A 445 12.28 -12.51 57.58
C GLY A 445 12.10 -12.10 59.04
N LYS A 446 13.19 -11.74 59.71
CA LYS A 446 13.23 -11.14 61.04
C LYS A 446 13.55 -9.65 60.88
N PHE A 447 12.78 -8.78 61.53
CA PHE A 447 12.87 -7.32 61.40
C PHE A 447 12.84 -6.64 62.79
N SER A 448 13.41 -5.45 62.91
CA SER A 448 13.31 -4.62 64.12
C SER A 448 13.14 -3.13 63.88
N HIS A 449 12.48 -2.46 64.82
CA HIS A 449 12.40 -1.00 64.88
C HIS A 449 12.33 -0.55 66.33
N GLY A 450 13.41 0.07 66.83
CA GLY A 450 13.55 0.40 68.26
C GLY A 450 13.58 -0.85 69.13
N HIS A 451 12.53 -1.04 69.94
CA HIS A 451 12.36 -2.23 70.80
C HIS A 451 11.34 -3.26 70.24
N ILE A 452 10.80 -3.02 69.05
CA ILE A 452 9.80 -3.91 68.43
C ILE A 452 10.51 -4.84 67.45
N HIS A 453 10.38 -6.15 67.66
CA HIS A 453 10.95 -7.20 66.81
C HIS A 453 9.80 -8.02 66.18
N THR A 454 9.79 -8.18 64.85
CA THR A 454 8.76 -8.93 64.10
C THR A 454 9.37 -10.03 63.23
N GLU A 455 8.67 -11.16 63.08
CA GLU A 455 9.10 -12.26 62.23
C GLU A 455 7.97 -12.67 61.27
N LYS A 456 8.20 -12.55 59.96
CA LYS A 456 7.25 -13.01 58.93
C LYS A 456 7.72 -14.34 58.36
N ARG A 457 6.84 -15.34 58.38
CA ARG A 457 7.09 -16.71 57.89
C ARG A 457 6.23 -16.99 56.67
N GLN A 458 6.79 -17.64 55.65
CA GLN A 458 6.03 -18.10 54.48
C GLN A 458 6.50 -19.47 53.99
N LYS A 459 5.57 -20.34 53.62
CA LYS A 459 5.88 -21.62 52.96
C LYS A 459 5.85 -21.41 51.45
N VAL A 460 6.94 -21.76 50.77
CA VAL A 460 7.11 -21.56 49.32
C VAL A 460 7.18 -22.93 48.65
N TYR A 461 6.27 -23.22 47.72
CA TYR A 461 6.21 -24.48 46.99
C TYR A 461 6.55 -24.24 45.52
N LEU A 462 7.62 -24.88 45.04
CA LEU A 462 8.01 -24.85 43.63
C LEU A 462 7.63 -26.17 42.97
N ILE A 463 6.73 -26.10 41.98
CA ILE A 463 6.17 -27.25 41.25
C ILE A 463 6.61 -27.15 39.79
N GLN A 464 7.23 -28.21 39.25
CA GLN A 464 7.61 -28.22 37.83
C GLN A 464 6.37 -28.28 36.92
N GLU A 465 6.37 -27.49 35.86
CA GLU A 465 5.35 -27.58 34.80
C GLU A 465 5.48 -28.90 33.99
N ASP A 466 4.36 -29.60 33.78
CA ASP A 466 4.24 -30.71 32.84
C ASP A 466 3.09 -30.44 31.84
N PRO A 467 3.41 -30.00 30.60
CA PRO A 467 2.41 -29.71 29.58
C PRO A 467 1.61 -30.92 29.07
N ARG A 468 2.03 -32.16 29.39
CA ARG A 468 1.29 -33.39 29.05
C ARG A 468 0.28 -33.79 30.13
N ASN A 469 0.52 -33.37 31.37
CA ASN A 469 -0.34 -33.64 32.52
C ASN A 469 -0.64 -32.31 33.25
N PRO A 470 -1.37 -31.37 32.62
CA PRO A 470 -1.68 -30.09 33.23
C PRO A 470 -2.49 -30.27 34.52
N ILE A 471 -2.25 -29.40 35.51
CA ILE A 471 -2.98 -29.43 36.78
C ILE A 471 -4.46 -29.08 36.51
N VAL A 472 -5.34 -30.07 36.71
CA VAL A 472 -6.78 -29.94 36.51
C VAL A 472 -7.44 -29.45 37.79
N ASP A 473 -8.15 -28.32 37.69
CA ASP A 473 -8.94 -27.73 38.76
C ASP A 473 -10.41 -28.16 38.60
N ASP A 474 -10.76 -29.38 39.02
CA ASP A 474 -12.10 -29.99 38.81
C ASP A 474 -13.29 -29.20 39.40
N PHE A 475 -13.02 -28.17 40.21
CA PHE A 475 -14.03 -27.30 40.83
C PHE A 475 -14.48 -26.10 39.96
N ARG A 476 -13.91 -25.91 38.76
CA ARG A 476 -14.16 -24.75 37.90
C ARG A 476 -15.35 -24.97 36.94
N THR A 477 -16.22 -23.97 36.82
CA THR A 477 -17.27 -23.97 35.78
C THR A 477 -16.69 -23.50 34.43
N VAL A 478 -16.81 -24.31 33.39
CA VAL A 478 -16.28 -23.99 32.04
C VAL A 478 -17.26 -23.11 31.26
N GLU A 479 -16.75 -22.01 30.69
CA GLU A 479 -17.45 -21.07 29.82
C GLU A 479 -16.79 -21.10 28.43
N ILE A 480 -17.51 -21.53 27.40
CA ILE A 480 -16.98 -21.54 26.02
C ILE A 480 -17.34 -20.22 25.32
N LEU A 481 -16.32 -19.52 24.87
CA LEU A 481 -16.41 -18.28 24.10
C LEU A 481 -16.51 -18.59 22.60
N SER A 482 -17.01 -17.63 21.81
CA SER A 482 -17.13 -17.79 20.35
C SER A 482 -15.81 -18.22 19.71
N PRO A 483 -15.80 -19.28 18.88
CA PRO A 483 -14.61 -19.74 18.19
C PRO A 483 -14.12 -18.72 17.16
N GLN A 484 -12.84 -18.76 16.82
CA GLN A 484 -12.26 -17.97 15.73
C GLN A 484 -11.63 -18.91 14.68
N ILE A 485 -11.93 -18.69 13.40
CA ILE A 485 -11.27 -19.38 12.28
C ILE A 485 -10.34 -18.37 11.63
N ILE A 486 -9.10 -18.78 11.38
CA ILE A 486 -8.01 -17.93 10.91
C ILE A 486 -7.46 -18.55 9.63
N ASP A 487 -8.01 -18.11 8.49
CA ASP A 487 -7.51 -18.46 7.15
C ASP A 487 -6.37 -17.51 6.78
N THR A 488 -5.17 -18.04 6.52
CA THR A 488 -3.98 -17.20 6.38
C THR A 488 -2.86 -17.78 5.50
N LYS A 489 -1.68 -17.18 5.50
CA LYS A 489 -0.48 -17.65 4.78
C LYS A 489 0.66 -17.93 5.76
N LEU A 490 1.67 -18.68 5.31
CA LEU A 490 2.92 -18.80 6.06
C LEU A 490 3.57 -17.42 6.29
N GLU A 491 4.38 -17.32 7.34
CA GLU A 491 5.09 -16.09 7.75
C GLU A 491 4.17 -14.94 8.23
N THR A 492 2.93 -15.26 8.63
CA THR A 492 1.98 -14.29 9.20
C THR A 492 1.81 -14.45 10.71
N THR A 493 1.46 -13.36 11.39
CA THR A 493 1.22 -13.31 12.84
C THR A 493 -0.26 -13.06 13.13
N HIS A 494 -0.86 -13.85 14.04
CA HIS A 494 -2.27 -13.70 14.42
C HIS A 494 -2.46 -13.53 15.91
N ARG A 495 -3.19 -12.49 16.30
CA ARG A 495 -3.48 -12.15 17.69
C ARG A 495 -4.84 -12.69 18.14
N VAL A 496 -4.85 -13.52 19.18
CA VAL A 496 -6.05 -14.08 19.80
C VAL A 496 -6.11 -13.66 21.27
N THR A 497 -7.25 -13.16 21.72
CA THR A 497 -7.43 -12.66 23.09
C THR A 497 -8.76 -13.08 23.72
N ILE A 498 -8.74 -13.17 25.05
CA ILE A 498 -9.92 -13.20 25.92
C ILE A 498 -10.03 -11.82 26.56
N ALA A 499 -11.11 -11.11 26.26
CA ALA A 499 -11.34 -9.76 26.76
C ALA A 499 -11.76 -9.77 28.24
N SER A 500 -11.25 -8.78 28.97
CA SER A 500 -11.55 -8.57 30.38
C SER A 500 -12.98 -8.09 30.60
N THR A 501 -13.58 -8.50 31.72
CA THR A 501 -14.97 -8.18 32.07
C THR A 501 -15.06 -7.79 33.54
N GLY A 502 -15.68 -6.65 33.85
CA GLY A 502 -15.58 -6.00 35.18
C GLY A 502 -16.12 -6.76 36.41
N SER A 503 -16.66 -7.97 36.25
CA SER A 503 -17.06 -8.87 37.34
C SER A 503 -16.22 -10.15 37.42
N VAL A 504 -15.17 -10.26 36.63
CA VAL A 504 -14.27 -11.41 36.54
C VAL A 504 -12.83 -10.97 36.77
N GLU A 505 -12.17 -11.66 37.70
CA GLU A 505 -10.79 -11.43 38.11
C GLU A 505 -9.95 -12.61 37.63
N ASN A 506 -9.05 -12.37 36.66
CA ASN A 506 -8.24 -13.40 36.03
C ASN A 506 -7.15 -13.92 36.99
N GLU A 507 -7.05 -15.24 37.16
CA GLU A 507 -6.07 -15.91 38.04
C GLU A 507 -4.87 -16.45 37.24
N SER A 508 -5.11 -17.07 36.07
CA SER A 508 -4.03 -17.58 35.21
C SER A 508 -4.47 -17.82 33.76
N CYS A 509 -3.51 -17.73 32.85
CA CYS A 509 -3.70 -17.96 31.42
C CYS A 509 -2.97 -19.22 30.96
N HIS A 510 -3.58 -19.98 30.05
CA HIS A 510 -3.02 -21.19 29.47
C HIS A 510 -3.32 -21.27 27.97
N ILE A 511 -2.49 -21.98 27.22
CA ILE A 511 -2.74 -22.32 25.81
C ILE A 511 -2.63 -23.82 25.59
N LEU A 512 -3.64 -24.40 24.96
CA LEU A 512 -3.63 -25.76 24.41
C LEU A 512 -3.21 -25.69 22.95
N THR A 513 -2.14 -26.39 22.61
CA THR A 513 -1.59 -26.52 21.25
C THR A 513 -2.36 -27.57 20.41
N PRO A 514 -2.24 -27.57 19.06
CA PRO A 514 -2.83 -28.60 18.20
C PRO A 514 -2.29 -30.01 18.46
N THR A 515 -1.11 -30.11 19.10
CA THR A 515 -0.50 -31.38 19.55
C THR A 515 -1.06 -31.91 20.87
N GLY A 516 -1.99 -31.17 21.51
CA GLY A 516 -2.63 -31.55 22.77
C GLY A 516 -1.82 -31.19 24.03
N LEU A 517 -0.73 -30.42 23.91
CA LEU A 517 0.06 -29.93 25.04
C LEU A 517 -0.53 -28.62 25.58
N GLN A 518 -0.70 -28.51 26.90
CA GLN A 518 -1.20 -27.30 27.57
C GLN A 518 -0.10 -26.60 28.35
N TYR A 519 0.20 -25.34 28.02
CA TYR A 519 1.22 -24.52 28.66
C TYR A 519 0.59 -23.36 29.44
N ALA A 520 1.09 -23.06 30.64
CA ALA A 520 0.70 -21.92 31.45
C ALA A 520 1.55 -20.68 31.12
N PHE A 521 0.96 -19.48 31.18
CA PHE A 521 1.68 -18.23 30.91
C PHE A 521 2.45 -17.78 32.17
N ILE A 522 3.58 -18.44 32.43
CA ILE A 522 4.46 -18.19 33.56
C ILE A 522 5.82 -17.64 33.11
N THR A 523 6.62 -17.14 34.05
CA THR A 523 7.94 -16.54 33.75
C THR A 523 8.86 -17.55 33.07
N GLY A 524 9.28 -17.23 31.85
CA GLY A 524 10.07 -18.13 30.98
C GLY A 524 9.25 -19.08 30.12
N PHE A 525 7.93 -18.84 29.96
CA PHE A 525 7.09 -19.44 28.92
C PHE A 525 7.83 -19.43 27.57
N ASN A 526 7.90 -20.60 26.95
CA ASN A 526 8.61 -20.81 25.69
C ASN A 526 7.90 -21.88 24.87
N VAL A 527 6.89 -21.45 24.11
CA VAL A 527 6.30 -22.22 23.02
C VAL A 527 6.83 -21.61 21.73
N SER A 528 7.43 -22.43 20.86
CA SER A 528 8.01 -21.94 19.61
C SER A 528 6.96 -21.21 18.78
N ASN A 529 7.31 -20.01 18.31
CA ASN A 529 6.45 -19.16 17.48
C ASN A 529 5.16 -18.66 18.16
N VAL A 530 5.11 -18.61 19.50
CA VAL A 530 3.98 -18.02 20.25
C VAL A 530 4.49 -16.99 21.26
N GLU A 531 3.99 -15.75 21.16
CA GLU A 531 4.28 -14.66 22.09
C GLU A 531 3.07 -14.34 22.98
N ILE A 532 3.30 -13.97 24.24
CA ILE A 532 2.23 -13.58 25.19
C ILE A 532 1.87 -12.12 24.99
N VAL A 533 0.58 -11.82 24.88
CA VAL A 533 0.08 -10.46 24.70
C VAL A 533 -0.66 -9.94 25.92
N THR A 534 -0.07 -8.94 26.57
CA THR A 534 -0.63 -8.21 27.72
C THR A 534 -1.15 -6.83 27.30
N GLY A 535 -2.22 -6.34 27.93
CA GLY A 535 -2.73 -4.98 27.70
C GLY A 535 -4.00 -4.68 28.50
N SER A 536 -4.38 -3.41 28.57
CA SER A 536 -5.64 -3.01 29.21
C SER A 536 -6.85 -3.63 28.48
N GLY A 537 -7.74 -4.26 29.26
CA GLY A 537 -8.93 -4.94 28.73
C GLY A 537 -8.67 -6.36 28.19
N ILE A 538 -7.49 -6.95 28.40
CA ILE A 538 -7.17 -8.33 28.01
C ILE A 538 -6.89 -9.15 29.27
N ASP A 539 -7.68 -10.21 29.50
CA ASP A 539 -7.41 -11.18 30.58
C ASP A 539 -6.26 -12.10 30.18
N CYS A 540 -6.35 -12.68 28.97
CA CYS A 540 -5.34 -13.55 28.37
C CYS A 540 -5.21 -13.26 26.88
N GLY A 541 -3.99 -13.28 26.34
CA GLY A 541 -3.75 -13.03 24.93
C GLY A 541 -2.47 -13.68 24.43
N VAL A 542 -2.47 -14.07 23.15
CA VAL A 542 -1.30 -14.59 22.43
C VAL A 542 -1.22 -14.04 21.02
N GLU A 543 -0.02 -13.96 20.50
CA GLU A 543 0.29 -13.84 19.08
C GLU A 543 0.96 -15.13 18.60
N VAL A 544 0.39 -15.76 17.57
CA VAL A 544 0.90 -17.00 16.98
C VAL A 544 1.48 -16.68 15.61
N HIS A 545 2.76 -16.99 15.40
CA HIS A 545 3.47 -16.81 14.14
C HIS A 545 3.45 -18.11 13.33
N VAL A 546 2.79 -18.11 12.18
CA VAL A 546 2.51 -19.31 11.39
C VAL A 546 3.68 -19.58 10.43
N TYR A 547 4.81 -20.04 10.97
CA TYR A 547 6.02 -20.34 10.17
C TYR A 547 6.09 -21.78 9.63
N ASN A 548 5.41 -22.74 10.27
CA ASN A 548 5.49 -24.15 9.90
C ASN A 548 4.14 -24.86 10.07
N THR A 549 4.07 -26.12 9.63
CA THR A 549 2.85 -26.94 9.70
C THR A 549 2.43 -27.37 11.10
N GLU A 550 3.29 -27.22 12.11
CA GLU A 550 2.97 -27.58 13.51
C GLU A 550 2.06 -26.54 14.17
N MET A 551 2.02 -25.32 13.63
CA MET A 551 1.13 -24.25 14.09
C MET A 551 -0.29 -24.34 13.51
N ILE A 552 -0.52 -25.25 12.55
CA ILE A 552 -1.79 -25.44 11.85
C ILE A 552 -2.67 -26.42 12.63
N GLY A 553 -3.95 -26.11 12.77
CA GLY A 553 -4.93 -26.93 13.48
C GLY A 553 -5.63 -26.17 14.61
N ASP A 554 -6.19 -26.94 15.54
CA ASP A 554 -7.06 -26.42 16.61
C ASP A 554 -6.26 -26.06 17.87
N TRP A 555 -6.37 -24.80 18.27
CA TRP A 555 -5.81 -24.25 19.49
C TRP A 555 -6.92 -23.91 20.49
N THR A 556 -6.60 -23.84 21.78
CA THR A 556 -7.50 -23.25 22.78
C THR A 556 -6.74 -22.30 23.70
N LEU A 557 -7.14 -21.03 23.71
CA LEU A 557 -6.73 -20.06 24.73
C LEU A 557 -7.66 -20.20 25.94
N ILE A 558 -7.10 -20.29 27.14
CA ILE A 558 -7.82 -20.58 28.38
C ILE A 558 -7.49 -19.50 29.42
N SER A 559 -8.54 -18.90 30.00
CA SER A 559 -8.46 -17.98 31.14
C SER A 559 -9.13 -18.63 32.35
N ARG A 560 -8.37 -18.95 33.39
CA ARG A 560 -8.88 -19.37 34.70
C ARG A 560 -9.08 -18.13 35.55
N ALA A 561 -10.27 -17.96 36.11
CA ALA A 561 -10.66 -16.70 36.76
C ALA A 561 -11.68 -16.91 37.89
N VAL A 562 -11.88 -15.88 38.72
CA VAL A 562 -12.96 -15.81 39.71
C VAL A 562 -14.00 -14.79 39.25
N ARG A 563 -15.26 -15.23 39.14
CA ARG A 563 -16.40 -14.31 38.98
C ARG A 563 -16.93 -13.94 40.36
N ARG A 564 -16.85 -12.65 40.73
CA ARG A 564 -17.42 -12.14 41.98
C ARG A 564 -18.87 -11.70 41.76
N SER A 565 -19.77 -12.21 42.58
CA SER A 565 -21.19 -11.80 42.62
C SER A 565 -21.59 -11.55 44.07
N GLY A 566 -21.62 -10.28 44.47
CA GLY A 566 -21.78 -9.89 45.88
C GLY A 566 -20.66 -10.48 46.75
N THR A 567 -21.03 -11.21 47.79
CA THR A 567 -20.09 -11.92 48.69
C THR A 567 -19.66 -13.29 48.19
N THR A 568 -20.17 -13.77 47.05
CA THR A 568 -19.85 -15.10 46.50
C THR A 568 -18.79 -15.01 45.40
N ALA A 569 -17.78 -15.87 45.49
CA ALA A 569 -16.74 -16.06 44.48
C ALA A 569 -16.97 -17.41 43.77
N ILE A 570 -17.12 -17.37 42.45
CA ILE A 570 -17.33 -18.57 41.62
C ILE A 570 -16.09 -18.73 40.73
N HIS A 571 -15.36 -19.83 40.92
CA HIS A 571 -14.23 -20.15 40.05
C HIS A 571 -14.73 -20.64 38.69
N ILE A 572 -14.23 -20.01 37.62
CA ILE A 572 -14.60 -20.26 36.23
C ILE A 572 -13.36 -20.53 35.38
N GLU A 573 -13.58 -21.12 34.21
CA GLU A 573 -12.57 -21.29 33.17
C GLU A 573 -13.16 -20.91 31.81
N ARG A 574 -12.72 -19.79 31.25
CA ARG A 574 -13.17 -19.24 29.96
C ARG A 574 -12.27 -19.79 28.85
N ARG A 575 -12.83 -20.55 27.92
CA ARG A 575 -12.11 -21.18 26.81
C ARG A 575 -12.48 -20.52 25.48
N ARG A 576 -11.51 -20.06 24.72
CA ARG A 576 -11.65 -19.61 23.33
C ARG A 576 -10.86 -20.55 22.42
N THR A 577 -11.57 -21.38 21.68
CA THR A 577 -10.99 -22.21 20.62
C THR A 577 -10.70 -21.37 19.39
N PHE A 578 -9.56 -21.60 18.73
CA PHE A 578 -9.28 -21.00 17.43
C PHE A 578 -8.55 -21.97 16.51
N SER A 579 -8.94 -22.00 15.24
CA SER A 579 -8.39 -22.92 14.24
C SER A 579 -7.58 -22.13 13.22
N ILE A 580 -6.31 -22.49 13.04
CA ILE A 580 -5.43 -21.88 12.03
C ILE A 580 -5.43 -22.78 10.80
N HIS A 581 -5.77 -22.19 9.65
CA HIS A 581 -5.71 -22.81 8.33
C HIS A 581 -4.82 -21.95 7.42
N VAL A 582 -3.99 -22.60 6.61
CA VAL A 582 -3.12 -21.89 5.66
C VAL A 582 -3.68 -22.09 4.26
N GLU A 583 -4.08 -21.01 3.58
CA GLU A 583 -4.44 -20.99 2.17
C GLU A 583 -3.39 -20.26 1.33
N GLU A 584 -2.63 -21.00 0.52
CA GLU A 584 -1.72 -20.45 -0.47
C GLU A 584 -2.39 -20.32 -1.84
N VAL A 585 -2.40 -19.10 -2.38
CA VAL A 585 -2.89 -18.83 -3.73
C VAL A 585 -1.74 -19.03 -4.72
N LEU A 586 -1.86 -20.05 -5.56
CA LEU A 586 -0.90 -20.37 -6.61
C LEU A 586 -1.21 -19.58 -7.88
N ALA A 587 -0.15 -19.26 -8.64
CA ALA A 587 -0.28 -18.77 -10.00
C ALA A 587 -0.87 -19.88 -10.88
N ALA A 588 -2.17 -19.80 -11.13
CA ALA A 588 -2.81 -20.49 -12.24
C ALA A 588 -2.22 -19.98 -13.57
N GLY A 589 -2.36 -20.81 -14.62
CA GLY A 589 -1.88 -20.46 -15.96
C GLY A 589 -2.62 -19.28 -16.59
N ASN A 590 -2.25 -18.95 -17.82
CA ASN A 590 -2.88 -17.88 -18.59
C ASN A 590 -4.42 -18.08 -18.69
N PRO A 591 -5.20 -16.99 -18.77
CA PRO A 591 -6.65 -17.08 -18.99
C PRO A 591 -7.00 -17.92 -20.21
N ILE A 592 -8.01 -18.78 -20.07
CA ILE A 592 -8.48 -19.67 -21.13
C ILE A 592 -9.70 -19.02 -21.78
N THR A 593 -9.63 -18.79 -23.10
CA THR A 593 -10.79 -18.43 -23.91
C THR A 593 -11.24 -19.67 -24.67
N ILE A 594 -12.54 -19.99 -24.63
CA ILE A 594 -13.12 -21.20 -25.24
C ILE A 594 -14.47 -20.88 -25.88
N THR A 595 -14.81 -21.51 -27.01
CA THR A 595 -16.14 -21.37 -27.63
C THR A 595 -17.15 -22.36 -27.01
N GLU A 596 -18.39 -21.92 -26.79
CA GLU A 596 -19.49 -22.76 -26.29
C GLU A 596 -19.64 -24.08 -27.08
N GLY A 597 -19.93 -25.15 -26.34
CA GLY A 597 -20.04 -26.52 -26.86
C GLY A 597 -18.70 -27.26 -27.02
N SER A 598 -17.57 -26.61 -26.72
CA SER A 598 -16.24 -27.23 -26.71
C SER A 598 -15.87 -27.78 -25.32
N ASP A 599 -14.92 -28.71 -25.27
CA ASP A 599 -14.48 -29.32 -24.02
C ASP A 599 -13.33 -28.52 -23.38
N LEU A 600 -13.50 -28.15 -22.11
CA LEU A 600 -12.55 -27.34 -21.34
C LEU A 600 -11.61 -28.23 -20.52
N TYR A 601 -10.31 -27.99 -20.65
CA TYR A 601 -9.27 -28.71 -19.91
C TYR A 601 -8.67 -27.77 -18.86
N LEU A 602 -8.81 -28.12 -17.58
CA LEU A 602 -8.26 -27.39 -16.43
C LEU A 602 -7.23 -28.25 -15.72
N ARG A 603 -6.05 -27.69 -15.43
CA ARG A 603 -4.96 -28.38 -14.71
C ARG A 603 -4.03 -27.39 -14.04
N LEU A 604 -3.25 -27.86 -13.07
CA LEU A 604 -2.11 -27.13 -12.52
C LEU A 604 -0.96 -27.09 -13.54
N PRO A 605 -0.12 -26.02 -13.55
CA PRO A 605 1.02 -25.92 -14.47
C PRO A 605 2.18 -26.88 -14.11
N VAL A 606 2.20 -27.42 -12.89
CA VAL A 606 3.21 -28.34 -12.37
C VAL A 606 2.50 -29.49 -11.65
N THR A 607 3.07 -30.69 -11.67
CA THR A 607 2.61 -31.85 -10.90
C THR A 607 2.74 -31.63 -9.39
N THR A 608 1.85 -32.23 -8.60
CA THR A 608 1.82 -32.13 -7.14
C THR A 608 1.73 -33.52 -6.51
N GLU A 609 2.55 -33.80 -5.49
CA GLU A 609 2.48 -35.06 -4.73
C GLU A 609 1.13 -35.24 -4.02
N MET A 610 0.39 -34.14 -3.82
CA MET A 610 -0.92 -34.10 -3.16
C MET A 610 -2.09 -34.27 -4.12
N PHE A 611 -1.87 -34.70 -5.38
CA PHE A 611 -2.91 -34.75 -6.41
C PHE A 611 -4.20 -35.52 -6.04
N LYS A 612 -4.10 -36.46 -5.08
CA LYS A 612 -5.23 -37.23 -4.55
C LYS A 612 -6.22 -36.42 -3.70
N THR A 613 -5.88 -35.20 -3.29
CA THR A 613 -6.79 -34.31 -2.53
C THR A 613 -7.29 -33.13 -3.36
N CYS A 614 -7.04 -33.13 -4.66
CA CYS A 614 -7.55 -32.12 -5.57
C CYS A 614 -9.08 -32.18 -5.71
N LYS A 615 -9.67 -31.00 -5.80
CA LYS A 615 -11.08 -30.73 -6.07
C LYS A 615 -11.20 -29.60 -7.07
N LEU A 616 -12.29 -29.59 -7.84
CA LEU A 616 -12.57 -28.56 -8.83
C LEU A 616 -13.82 -27.79 -8.42
N PHE A 617 -13.70 -26.46 -8.39
CA PHE A 617 -14.78 -25.55 -8.08
C PHE A 617 -15.18 -24.75 -9.31
N GLY A 618 -16.49 -24.68 -9.55
CA GLY A 618 -17.08 -23.94 -10.66
C GLY A 618 -17.02 -22.42 -10.45
N PRO A 619 -17.43 -21.63 -11.46
CA PRO A 619 -17.37 -20.16 -11.42
C PRO A 619 -18.33 -19.53 -10.41
N THR A 620 -19.33 -20.30 -9.95
CA THR A 620 -20.26 -19.91 -8.87
C THR A 620 -19.80 -20.37 -7.48
N GLY A 621 -18.62 -20.98 -7.36
CA GLY A 621 -17.98 -21.34 -6.08
C GLY A 621 -18.43 -22.67 -5.48
N GLU A 622 -19.19 -23.49 -6.20
CA GLU A 622 -19.60 -24.83 -5.80
C GLU A 622 -18.50 -25.89 -6.03
N ASP A 623 -18.39 -26.84 -5.10
CA ASP A 623 -17.57 -28.06 -5.26
C ASP A 623 -18.25 -28.98 -6.27
N LEU A 624 -17.61 -29.21 -7.42
CA LEU A 624 -18.16 -30.01 -8.51
C LEU A 624 -17.99 -31.50 -8.23
N ASN A 625 -18.99 -32.29 -8.57
CA ASN A 625 -18.93 -33.75 -8.41
C ASN A 625 -18.35 -34.43 -9.65
N GLU A 626 -17.87 -35.67 -9.52
CA GLU A 626 -17.36 -36.54 -10.61
C GLU A 626 -18.36 -36.84 -11.75
N LYS A 627 -19.57 -36.27 -11.71
CA LYS A 627 -20.56 -36.32 -12.80
C LYS A 627 -20.58 -35.05 -13.67
N GLN A 628 -19.85 -34.00 -13.27
CA GLN A 628 -19.81 -32.69 -13.91
C GLN A 628 -18.46 -32.42 -14.59
N TYR A 629 -17.45 -33.26 -14.32
CA TYR A 629 -16.17 -33.31 -14.99
C TYR A 629 -15.73 -34.76 -15.16
N LEU A 630 -14.81 -35.00 -16.09
CA LEU A 630 -13.99 -36.21 -16.18
C LEU A 630 -12.59 -35.90 -15.63
N ILE A 631 -11.91 -36.89 -15.06
CA ILE A 631 -10.50 -36.76 -14.67
C ILE A 631 -9.64 -36.98 -15.93
N ASP A 632 -8.72 -36.07 -16.20
CA ASP A 632 -7.71 -36.27 -17.25
C ASP A 632 -6.64 -37.24 -16.72
N ASP A 633 -6.74 -38.51 -17.09
CA ASP A 633 -5.80 -39.56 -16.67
C ASP A 633 -4.35 -39.28 -17.13
N ILE A 634 -4.12 -38.48 -18.19
CA ILE A 634 -2.76 -38.08 -18.64
C ILE A 634 -2.18 -37.04 -17.67
N HIS A 635 -3.01 -36.15 -17.15
CA HIS A 635 -2.62 -35.03 -16.29
C HIS A 635 -3.06 -35.18 -14.82
N ARG A 636 -3.29 -36.42 -14.39
CA ARG A 636 -3.81 -36.77 -13.06
C ARG A 636 -2.94 -36.24 -11.92
N GLU A 637 -1.61 -36.31 -12.06
CA GLU A 637 -0.64 -35.80 -11.07
C GLU A 637 -0.55 -34.26 -11.05
N SER A 638 -1.06 -33.59 -12.08
CA SER A 638 -1.25 -32.12 -12.14
C SER A 638 -2.71 -31.71 -11.92
N CYS A 639 -3.54 -32.60 -11.39
CA CYS A 639 -4.97 -32.36 -11.14
C CYS A 639 -5.72 -31.87 -12.37
N GLY A 640 -5.57 -32.63 -13.46
CA GLY A 640 -6.26 -32.42 -14.72
C GLY A 640 -7.72 -32.85 -14.67
N TYR A 641 -8.59 -31.96 -15.15
CA TYR A 641 -10.03 -32.15 -15.29
C TYR A 641 -10.49 -31.74 -16.69
N ILE A 642 -11.50 -32.44 -17.20
CA ILE A 642 -12.14 -32.18 -18.49
C ILE A 642 -13.62 -31.88 -18.23
N ILE A 643 -14.10 -30.72 -18.66
CA ILE A 643 -15.51 -30.36 -18.61
C ILE A 643 -16.03 -30.44 -20.05
N GLU A 644 -16.83 -31.46 -20.34
CA GLU A 644 -17.38 -31.66 -21.68
C GLU A 644 -18.44 -30.60 -22.01
N LYS A 645 -18.40 -30.05 -23.23
CA LYS A 645 -19.42 -29.14 -23.81
C LYS A 645 -19.79 -27.95 -22.89
N VAL A 646 -18.81 -27.10 -22.61
CA VAL A 646 -18.99 -25.91 -21.76
C VAL A 646 -20.00 -24.92 -22.35
N ASN A 647 -20.83 -24.32 -21.50
CA ASN A 647 -21.86 -23.33 -21.86
C ASN A 647 -21.49 -21.89 -21.43
N LEU A 648 -22.22 -20.88 -21.91
CA LEU A 648 -21.95 -19.47 -21.55
C LEU A 648 -22.03 -19.17 -20.04
N THR A 649 -22.91 -19.86 -19.29
CA THR A 649 -23.05 -19.67 -17.82
C THR A 649 -21.86 -20.18 -17.01
N GLN A 650 -20.96 -20.96 -17.63
CA GLN A 650 -19.73 -21.48 -17.04
C GLN A 650 -18.51 -20.56 -17.24
N SER A 651 -18.72 -19.37 -17.80
CA SER A 651 -17.71 -18.30 -17.87
C SER A 651 -17.47 -17.67 -16.49
N GLY A 652 -16.21 -17.54 -16.07
CA GLY A 652 -15.84 -17.01 -14.75
C GLY A 652 -14.52 -17.54 -14.18
N THR A 653 -14.32 -17.40 -12.86
CA THR A 653 -13.12 -17.86 -12.17
C THR A 653 -13.30 -19.28 -11.63
N TRP A 654 -12.60 -20.25 -12.22
CA TRP A 654 -12.57 -21.63 -11.75
C TRP A 654 -11.45 -21.83 -10.73
N SER A 655 -11.67 -22.59 -9.65
CA SER A 655 -10.62 -22.89 -8.66
C SER A 655 -10.29 -24.37 -8.61
N ILE A 656 -9.02 -24.73 -8.76
CA ILE A 656 -8.51 -26.04 -8.33
C ILE A 656 -8.03 -25.87 -6.89
N ILE A 657 -8.63 -26.59 -5.95
CA ILE A 657 -8.28 -26.57 -4.52
C ILE A 657 -7.71 -27.93 -4.13
N PHE A 658 -6.57 -27.94 -3.43
CA PHE A 658 -5.92 -29.18 -3.00
C PHE A 658 -5.07 -29.00 -1.74
N GLY A 659 -4.58 -30.10 -1.18
CA GLY A 659 -3.79 -30.08 0.07
C GLY A 659 -4.48 -30.80 1.24
N LYS A 660 -4.00 -30.55 2.46
CA LYS A 660 -4.53 -31.14 3.71
C LYS A 660 -4.45 -30.13 4.86
N SER A 661 -3.24 -29.88 5.36
CA SER A 661 -2.96 -28.91 6.43
C SER A 661 -2.78 -27.51 5.84
N ILE A 662 -1.99 -27.40 4.78
CA ILE A 662 -1.98 -26.26 3.88
C ILE A 662 -2.94 -26.58 2.74
N ILE A 663 -3.82 -25.64 2.43
CA ILE A 663 -4.74 -25.62 1.31
C ILE A 663 -4.11 -24.76 0.22
N TYR A 664 -4.08 -25.26 -1.00
CA TYR A 664 -3.58 -24.55 -2.18
C TYR A 664 -4.73 -24.27 -3.12
N ARG A 665 -4.89 -23.01 -3.54
CA ARG A 665 -5.92 -22.57 -4.47
C ARG A 665 -5.28 -22.01 -5.75
N ALA A 666 -5.58 -22.62 -6.90
CA ALA A 666 -5.20 -22.10 -8.21
C ALA A 666 -6.45 -21.59 -8.95
N ASN A 667 -6.51 -20.28 -9.22
CA ASN A 667 -7.67 -19.61 -9.82
C ASN A 667 -7.49 -19.37 -11.32
N ILE A 668 -8.12 -20.19 -12.16
CA ILE A 668 -8.06 -20.12 -13.62
C ILE A 668 -9.22 -19.27 -14.13
N GLN A 669 -8.94 -18.17 -14.84
CA GLN A 669 -9.99 -17.39 -15.49
C GLN A 669 -10.39 -18.06 -16.81
N VAL A 670 -11.67 -18.37 -16.96
CA VAL A 670 -12.24 -18.97 -18.17
C VAL A 670 -13.25 -18.01 -18.78
N ASN A 671 -13.07 -17.67 -20.05
CA ASN A 671 -13.98 -16.83 -20.82
C ASN A 671 -14.66 -17.68 -21.91
N VAL A 672 -15.96 -17.93 -21.77
CA VAL A 672 -16.74 -18.71 -22.75
C VAL A 672 -17.37 -17.75 -23.76
N LEU A 673 -17.09 -17.97 -25.05
CA LEU A 673 -17.59 -17.16 -26.17
C LEU A 673 -18.72 -17.88 -26.93
N GLU A 674 -19.63 -17.10 -27.51
CA GLU A 674 -20.66 -17.61 -28.42
C GLU A 674 -20.06 -18.17 -29.73
N PRO A 675 -20.69 -19.15 -30.39
CA PRO A 675 -20.19 -19.72 -31.64
C PRO A 675 -20.27 -18.74 -32.82
N VAL A 676 -19.13 -18.14 -33.18
CA VAL A 676 -18.99 -17.19 -34.30
C VAL A 676 -19.45 -17.84 -35.62
N GLN A 677 -20.46 -17.23 -36.26
CA GLN A 677 -20.93 -17.60 -37.59
C GLN A 677 -20.10 -16.89 -38.66
N ILE A 678 -19.49 -17.65 -39.59
CA ILE A 678 -18.81 -17.08 -40.75
C ILE A 678 -19.85 -16.83 -41.84
N ALA A 679 -20.02 -15.56 -42.21
CA ALA A 679 -20.95 -15.10 -43.24
C ALA A 679 -20.23 -14.17 -44.24
N VAL A 680 -19.45 -14.75 -45.15
CA VAL A 680 -18.86 -14.07 -46.30
C VAL A 680 -19.85 -14.05 -47.45
N GLN A 681 -20.02 -12.87 -48.07
CA GLN A 681 -20.91 -12.65 -49.21
C GLN A 681 -20.15 -12.83 -50.54
N ASP A 682 -20.87 -13.20 -51.60
CA ASP A 682 -20.34 -13.25 -52.96
C ASP A 682 -19.86 -11.86 -53.43
N GLN A 683 -18.78 -11.83 -54.22
CA GLN A 683 -18.09 -10.60 -54.63
C GLN A 683 -18.17 -10.35 -56.13
N GLN A 684 -18.17 -9.06 -56.52
CA GLN A 684 -18.11 -8.62 -57.91
C GLN A 684 -16.94 -7.68 -58.11
N TRP A 685 -16.02 -8.03 -59.00
CA TRP A 685 -14.82 -7.24 -59.33
C TRP A 685 -14.77 -6.90 -60.82
N THR A 686 -14.08 -5.83 -61.20
CA THR A 686 -13.96 -5.40 -62.61
C THR A 686 -12.55 -5.66 -63.14
N VAL A 687 -12.44 -6.24 -64.35
CA VAL A 687 -11.15 -6.48 -65.02
C VAL A 687 -10.35 -5.19 -65.09
N GLY A 688 -9.07 -5.27 -64.72
CA GLY A 688 -8.13 -4.15 -64.79
C GLY A 688 -8.14 -3.21 -63.58
N GLN A 689 -9.13 -3.29 -62.68
CA GLN A 689 -9.10 -2.56 -61.42
C GLN A 689 -8.28 -3.30 -60.35
N ALA A 690 -7.72 -2.56 -59.40
CA ALA A 690 -7.13 -3.12 -58.19
C ALA A 690 -8.22 -3.40 -57.13
N VAL A 691 -8.01 -4.42 -56.30
CA VAL A 691 -8.88 -4.76 -55.17
C VAL A 691 -8.04 -4.82 -53.91
N ASN A 692 -8.40 -4.02 -52.89
CA ASN A 692 -7.85 -4.09 -51.55
C ASN A 692 -9.01 -4.12 -50.54
N MET A 693 -9.19 -5.24 -49.85
CA MET A 693 -10.28 -5.43 -48.87
C MET A 693 -9.95 -6.50 -47.82
N THR A 694 -10.60 -6.42 -46.65
CA THR A 694 -10.58 -7.47 -45.63
C THR A 694 -11.79 -8.39 -45.75
N MET A 695 -11.59 -9.69 -45.52
CA MET A 695 -12.64 -10.72 -45.59
C MET A 695 -12.66 -11.61 -44.36
N GLY A 696 -13.86 -12.08 -43.97
CA GLY A 696 -14.07 -12.85 -42.75
C GLY A 696 -14.42 -11.99 -41.53
N PRO A 697 -14.64 -12.60 -40.36
CA PRO A 697 -14.97 -11.90 -39.13
C PRO A 697 -13.75 -11.11 -38.59
N ALA A 698 -14.00 -9.97 -37.97
CA ALA A 698 -12.95 -9.02 -37.57
C ALA A 698 -12.06 -9.51 -36.41
N ASP A 699 -12.56 -10.45 -35.61
CA ASP A 699 -11.90 -11.11 -34.49
C ASP A 699 -11.17 -12.42 -34.89
N ALA A 700 -11.08 -12.72 -36.19
CA ALA A 700 -10.30 -13.83 -36.71
C ALA A 700 -8.85 -13.81 -36.19
N VAL A 701 -8.42 -14.90 -35.57
CA VAL A 701 -7.03 -15.09 -35.10
C VAL A 701 -6.14 -15.60 -36.23
N TYR A 702 -6.71 -16.35 -37.18
CA TYR A 702 -6.01 -16.91 -38.33
C TYR A 702 -6.94 -16.93 -39.53
N CYS A 703 -6.41 -16.69 -40.73
CA CYS A 703 -7.19 -16.74 -41.95
C CYS A 703 -6.38 -17.27 -43.14
N ASN A 704 -6.97 -18.20 -43.89
CA ASN A 704 -6.39 -18.78 -45.10
C ASN A 704 -7.41 -18.73 -46.25
N LEU A 705 -7.03 -18.12 -47.36
CA LEU A 705 -7.90 -17.84 -48.49
C LEU A 705 -7.36 -18.48 -49.76
N TYR A 706 -8.20 -19.28 -50.41
CA TYR A 706 -7.92 -19.91 -51.69
C TYR A 706 -8.77 -19.31 -52.80
N ASN A 707 -8.14 -19.05 -53.95
CA ASN A 707 -8.83 -18.61 -55.16
C ASN A 707 -9.62 -19.77 -55.83
N SER A 708 -10.27 -19.48 -56.96
CA SER A 708 -11.02 -20.45 -57.77
C SER A 708 -10.20 -21.62 -58.34
N ARG A 709 -8.87 -21.52 -58.35
CA ARG A 709 -7.91 -22.58 -58.76
C ARG A 709 -7.31 -23.36 -57.59
N ARG A 710 -7.58 -22.92 -56.34
CA ARG A 710 -6.92 -23.34 -55.10
C ARG A 710 -5.48 -22.86 -54.90
N ASP A 711 -5.08 -21.78 -55.57
CA ASP A 711 -3.86 -21.07 -55.20
C ASP A 711 -4.14 -20.27 -53.90
N THR A 712 -3.18 -20.27 -52.98
CA THR A 712 -3.26 -19.48 -51.74
C THR A 712 -3.10 -17.99 -52.07
N VAL A 713 -4.10 -17.19 -51.66
CA VAL A 713 -4.12 -15.73 -51.82
C VAL A 713 -3.69 -15.03 -50.53
N PHE A 714 -4.03 -15.61 -49.38
CA PHE A 714 -3.66 -15.13 -48.06
C PHE A 714 -3.53 -16.31 -47.10
N ASP A 715 -2.53 -16.32 -46.22
CA ASP A 715 -2.30 -17.36 -45.19
C ASP A 715 -1.46 -16.75 -44.06
N ASP A 716 -2.11 -16.14 -43.08
CA ASP A 716 -1.45 -15.48 -41.94
C ASP A 716 -2.42 -15.34 -40.74
N PHE A 717 -1.89 -14.86 -39.61
CA PHE A 717 -2.68 -14.48 -38.43
C PHE A 717 -3.48 -13.19 -38.66
N GLY A 718 -4.68 -13.12 -38.09
CA GLY A 718 -5.64 -12.03 -38.26
C GLY A 718 -6.73 -12.30 -39.31
N PRO A 719 -7.55 -11.29 -39.65
CA PRO A 719 -8.54 -11.38 -40.73
C PRO A 719 -7.87 -11.40 -42.11
N CYS A 720 -8.46 -12.15 -43.06
CA CYS A 720 -7.91 -12.27 -44.42
C CYS A 720 -7.82 -10.90 -45.10
N ARG A 721 -6.67 -10.60 -45.71
CA ARG A 721 -6.49 -9.43 -46.57
C ARG A 721 -6.39 -9.88 -48.02
N VAL A 722 -7.20 -9.29 -48.88
CA VAL A 722 -7.18 -9.50 -50.33
C VAL A 722 -6.58 -8.26 -50.95
N GLU A 723 -5.37 -8.39 -51.49
CA GLU A 723 -4.66 -7.35 -52.21
C GLU A 723 -4.32 -7.88 -53.60
N ILE A 724 -4.96 -7.31 -54.62
CA ILE A 724 -4.86 -7.74 -56.02
C ILE A 724 -4.64 -6.48 -56.86
N ASP A 725 -3.41 -6.28 -57.35
CA ASP A 725 -3.01 -5.09 -58.11
C ASP A 725 -3.83 -4.91 -59.40
N LYS A 726 -4.24 -6.02 -60.02
CA LYS A 726 -4.99 -6.03 -61.28
C LYS A 726 -5.87 -7.26 -61.39
N VAL A 727 -7.18 -7.08 -61.32
CA VAL A 727 -8.16 -8.16 -61.49
C VAL A 727 -8.14 -8.68 -62.93
N THR A 728 -8.00 -10.00 -63.08
CA THR A 728 -8.02 -10.74 -64.34
C THR A 728 -9.19 -11.72 -64.39
N SER A 729 -9.64 -12.10 -65.60
CA SER A 729 -10.85 -12.90 -65.80
C SER A 729 -10.77 -14.33 -65.25
N ASP A 730 -9.58 -14.82 -64.93
CA ASP A 730 -9.33 -16.13 -64.35
C ASP A 730 -9.47 -16.19 -62.82
N LEU A 731 -9.57 -15.05 -62.14
CA LEU A 731 -9.93 -14.97 -60.73
C LEU A 731 -11.40 -15.35 -60.47
N ARG A 732 -12.21 -15.43 -61.53
CA ARG A 732 -13.62 -15.82 -61.47
C ARG A 732 -13.79 -17.25 -60.96
N GLY A 733 -14.80 -17.47 -60.12
CA GLY A 733 -15.25 -18.80 -59.71
C GLY A 733 -15.53 -18.92 -58.20
N GLN A 734 -15.54 -20.15 -57.69
CA GLN A 734 -15.80 -20.43 -56.27
C GLN A 734 -14.50 -20.36 -55.46
N TRP A 735 -14.45 -19.40 -54.53
CA TRP A 735 -13.36 -19.21 -53.57
C TRP A 735 -13.67 -19.94 -52.26
N LEU A 736 -12.63 -20.20 -51.47
CA LEU A 736 -12.72 -20.94 -50.22
C LEU A 736 -11.91 -20.23 -49.13
N ILE A 737 -12.58 -19.83 -48.06
CA ILE A 737 -11.96 -19.19 -46.89
C ILE A 737 -11.99 -20.15 -45.70
N TYR A 738 -10.87 -20.27 -45.00
CA TYR A 738 -10.75 -20.88 -43.68
C TYR A 738 -10.46 -19.78 -42.66
N VAL A 739 -11.12 -19.84 -41.50
CA VAL A 739 -10.93 -18.89 -40.41
C VAL A 739 -10.76 -19.64 -39.10
N GLY A 740 -9.69 -19.32 -38.37
CA GLY A 740 -9.52 -19.64 -36.96
C GLY A 740 -10.11 -18.52 -36.10
N VAL A 741 -11.10 -18.85 -35.28
CA VAL A 741 -11.75 -17.92 -34.34
C VAL A 741 -11.25 -18.13 -32.91
N PRO A 742 -11.29 -17.11 -32.03
CA PRO A 742 -10.83 -17.24 -30.66
C PRO A 742 -11.57 -18.37 -29.91
N GLY A 743 -10.81 -19.23 -29.22
CA GLY A 743 -11.38 -20.29 -28.37
C GLY A 743 -11.83 -21.58 -29.09
N SER A 744 -11.60 -21.72 -30.39
CA SER A 744 -11.83 -22.97 -31.14
C SER A 744 -10.52 -23.54 -31.69
N ILE A 745 -10.23 -24.82 -31.42
CA ILE A 745 -9.06 -25.52 -31.98
C ILE A 745 -9.22 -25.84 -33.48
N GLY A 746 -10.46 -26.04 -33.93
CA GLY A 746 -10.76 -26.32 -35.34
C GLY A 746 -11.04 -25.04 -36.12
N VAL A 747 -10.36 -24.85 -37.25
CA VAL A 747 -10.74 -23.83 -38.24
C VAL A 747 -12.12 -24.13 -38.82
N ARG A 748 -12.90 -23.09 -39.10
CA ARG A 748 -14.17 -23.17 -39.82
C ARG A 748 -13.94 -22.71 -41.26
N TYR A 749 -14.76 -23.17 -42.21
CA TYR A 749 -14.61 -22.78 -43.62
C TYR A 749 -15.94 -22.42 -44.27
N GLN A 750 -15.88 -21.53 -45.26
CA GLN A 750 -17.02 -21.17 -46.11
C GLN A 750 -16.58 -21.07 -47.57
N LYS A 751 -17.52 -21.32 -48.48
CA LYS A 751 -17.37 -21.10 -49.92
C LYS A 751 -18.21 -19.90 -50.33
N PHE A 752 -17.65 -19.04 -51.18
CA PHE A 752 -18.32 -17.89 -51.78
C PHE A 752 -17.89 -17.78 -53.24
N ASN A 753 -18.63 -17.04 -54.06
CA ASN A 753 -18.31 -16.84 -55.48
C ASN A 753 -17.71 -15.46 -55.72
N VAL A 754 -16.78 -15.38 -56.67
CA VAL A 754 -16.24 -14.15 -57.22
C VAL A 754 -16.61 -14.10 -58.69
N ASP A 755 -17.39 -13.09 -59.08
CA ASP A 755 -17.67 -12.76 -60.48
C ASP A 755 -16.79 -11.60 -60.96
N VAL A 756 -16.30 -11.70 -62.20
CA VAL A 756 -15.37 -10.73 -62.80
C VAL A 756 -16.00 -10.12 -64.06
N LEU A 757 -16.21 -8.81 -64.06
CA LEU A 757 -16.89 -8.02 -65.09
C LEU A 757 -15.87 -7.34 -66.04
N SER A 758 -16.10 -7.37 -67.36
CA SER A 758 -15.22 -6.70 -68.34
C SER A 758 -15.39 -5.18 -68.37
N SER A 759 -14.30 -4.42 -68.49
CA SER A 759 -14.29 -2.94 -68.42
C SER A 759 -14.87 -2.22 -69.65
N ASP A 760 -14.87 -2.85 -70.82
CA ASP A 760 -15.23 -2.20 -72.10
C ASP A 760 -16.37 -2.92 -72.82
N TRP A 761 -17.61 -2.47 -72.61
CA TRP A 761 -18.78 -2.97 -73.34
C TRP A 761 -19.00 -2.17 -74.63
N ARG A 762 -18.26 -2.51 -75.70
CA ARG A 762 -18.58 -2.10 -77.07
C ARG A 762 -19.51 -3.13 -77.74
N PRO A 763 -20.61 -2.73 -78.41
CA PRO A 763 -21.53 -3.68 -79.03
C PRO A 763 -20.90 -4.32 -80.27
N PHE A 764 -20.74 -5.65 -80.26
CA PHE A 764 -20.27 -6.41 -81.42
C PHE A 764 -21.25 -6.28 -82.60
N VAL A 765 -20.76 -5.78 -83.75
CA VAL A 765 -21.57 -5.61 -84.96
C VAL A 765 -21.40 -6.82 -85.87
N THR A 766 -22.49 -7.55 -86.08
CA THR A 766 -22.58 -8.58 -87.12
C THR A 766 -22.90 -7.92 -88.46
N THR A 767 -22.10 -8.20 -89.49
CA THR A 767 -22.28 -7.67 -90.85
C THR A 767 -22.75 -8.75 -91.82
N GLU A 768 -23.56 -8.36 -92.80
CA GLU A 768 -24.16 -9.24 -93.81
C GLU A 768 -24.28 -8.50 -95.15
N VAL A 769 -23.90 -9.15 -96.25
CA VAL A 769 -24.05 -8.66 -97.63
C VAL A 769 -24.95 -9.61 -98.39
N VAL A 770 -26.05 -9.08 -98.92
CA VAL A 770 -27.01 -9.86 -99.72
C VAL A 770 -27.04 -9.31 -101.15
N GLU A 771 -26.66 -10.14 -102.12
CA GLU A 771 -26.63 -9.79 -103.54
C GLU A 771 -27.85 -10.35 -104.29
N ALA A 772 -28.57 -9.50 -105.02
CA ALA A 772 -29.61 -9.83 -105.99
C ALA A 772 -29.25 -9.23 -107.36
N GLU A 773 -29.88 -9.65 -108.47
CA GLU A 773 -29.44 -9.33 -109.84
C GLU A 773 -29.01 -7.86 -110.07
N ASN A 774 -29.89 -6.90 -109.77
CA ASN A 774 -29.63 -5.46 -109.90
C ASN A 774 -29.65 -4.69 -108.57
N MET A 775 -29.48 -5.39 -107.44
CA MET A 775 -29.62 -4.80 -106.10
C MET A 775 -28.69 -5.48 -105.09
N VAL A 776 -28.04 -4.70 -104.22
CA VAL A 776 -27.16 -5.23 -103.17
C VAL A 776 -27.49 -4.57 -101.84
N THR A 777 -27.82 -5.36 -100.81
CA THR A 777 -28.15 -4.85 -99.49
C THR A 777 -27.03 -5.14 -98.51
N LEU A 778 -26.46 -4.07 -97.96
CA LEU A 778 -25.45 -4.08 -96.91
C LEU A 778 -26.15 -3.92 -95.56
N SER A 779 -25.95 -4.86 -94.64
CA SER A 779 -26.63 -4.91 -93.34
C SER A 779 -25.63 -4.97 -92.19
N CYS A 780 -25.86 -4.17 -91.15
CA CYS A 780 -25.09 -4.18 -89.90
C CYS A 780 -26.04 -4.25 -88.70
N SER A 781 -25.76 -5.12 -87.74
CA SER A 781 -26.67 -5.41 -86.64
C SER A 781 -25.95 -5.70 -85.32
N VAL A 782 -26.57 -5.27 -84.22
CA VAL A 782 -26.10 -5.52 -82.85
C VAL A 782 -27.08 -6.44 -82.12
N SER A 783 -26.63 -7.00 -80.98
CA SER A 783 -27.47 -7.85 -80.13
C SER A 783 -28.74 -7.12 -79.65
N SER A 784 -29.81 -7.90 -79.40
CA SER A 784 -31.13 -7.44 -78.93
C SER A 784 -31.12 -6.57 -77.68
N ASN A 785 -30.03 -6.60 -76.92
CA ASN A 785 -29.91 -5.92 -75.64
C ASN A 785 -29.52 -4.44 -75.78
N TYR A 786 -29.13 -4.00 -76.98
CA TYR A 786 -28.71 -2.62 -77.25
C TYR A 786 -29.79 -1.84 -78.01
N VAL A 787 -30.04 -0.59 -77.62
CA VAL A 787 -30.95 0.32 -78.33
C VAL A 787 -30.17 1.20 -79.31
N VAL A 788 -30.42 1.03 -80.61
CA VAL A 788 -29.75 1.75 -81.70
C VAL A 788 -30.43 3.08 -81.94
N GLN A 789 -29.65 4.15 -81.86
CA GLN A 789 -30.09 5.54 -82.05
C GLN A 789 -29.81 6.05 -83.48
N ALA A 790 -28.66 5.69 -84.05
CA ALA A 790 -28.25 6.14 -85.38
C ALA A 790 -27.29 5.15 -86.05
N CYS A 791 -27.23 5.17 -87.38
CA CYS A 791 -26.33 4.34 -88.18
C CYS A 791 -25.73 5.09 -89.36
N LYS A 792 -24.42 4.94 -89.53
CA LYS A 792 -23.67 5.43 -90.69
C LYS A 792 -22.99 4.28 -91.43
N PHE A 793 -22.92 4.41 -92.74
CA PHE A 793 -22.07 3.61 -93.62
C PHE A 793 -21.03 4.54 -94.25
N ALA A 794 -19.90 4.01 -94.70
CA ALA A 794 -19.04 4.70 -95.65
C ALA A 794 -18.75 3.81 -96.85
N THR A 795 -18.78 4.45 -98.01
CA THR A 795 -18.38 3.87 -99.30
C THR A 795 -16.88 3.50 -99.30
N PRO A 796 -16.42 2.66 -100.26
CA PRO A 796 -14.99 2.36 -100.43
C PRO A 796 -14.14 3.60 -100.77
N GLU A 797 -14.75 4.63 -101.38
CA GLU A 797 -14.11 5.93 -101.64
C GLU A 797 -14.12 6.86 -100.38
N GLY A 798 -14.59 6.38 -99.23
CA GLY A 798 -14.57 7.12 -97.95
C GLY A 798 -15.80 7.98 -97.64
N HIS A 799 -16.66 8.28 -98.64
CA HIS A 799 -17.88 9.09 -98.46
C HIS A 799 -18.83 8.48 -97.42
N ILE A 800 -19.33 9.28 -96.48
CA ILE A 800 -20.26 8.87 -95.41
C ILE A 800 -21.71 8.95 -95.88
N LEU A 801 -22.50 7.90 -95.60
CA LEU A 801 -23.94 7.80 -95.86
C LEU A 801 -24.68 7.51 -94.53
N LEU A 802 -25.84 8.13 -94.30
CA LEU A 802 -26.66 7.90 -93.10
C LEU A 802 -27.85 6.99 -93.43
N ALA A 803 -28.01 5.90 -92.68
CA ALA A 803 -29.03 4.87 -92.93
C ALA A 803 -30.38 5.20 -92.28
N ASN A 804 -30.98 6.32 -92.70
CA ASN A 804 -32.29 6.76 -92.24
C ASN A 804 -33.42 5.97 -92.91
N HIS A 805 -34.47 5.61 -92.16
CA HIS A 805 -35.60 4.85 -92.68
C HIS A 805 -36.37 5.61 -93.77
N GLY A 806 -36.50 4.99 -94.95
CA GLY A 806 -37.31 5.53 -96.05
C GLY A 806 -36.65 6.67 -96.83
N VAL A 807 -35.38 6.97 -96.57
CA VAL A 807 -34.62 8.02 -97.26
C VAL A 807 -33.71 7.39 -98.31
N GLY A 808 -33.81 7.83 -99.56
CA GLY A 808 -32.93 7.41 -100.66
C GLY A 808 -32.38 8.60 -101.44
N GLN A 809 -31.14 8.46 -101.93
CA GLN A 809 -30.44 9.48 -102.71
C GLN A 809 -29.56 8.79 -103.78
N GLY A 810 -29.89 9.01 -105.05
CA GLY A 810 -29.19 8.37 -106.17
C GLY A 810 -29.35 6.85 -106.16
N VAL A 811 -28.22 6.13 -106.25
CA VAL A 811 -28.16 4.66 -106.19
C VAL A 811 -28.28 4.08 -104.77
N TYR A 812 -28.42 4.92 -103.74
CA TYR A 812 -28.45 4.51 -102.34
C TYR A 812 -29.86 4.66 -101.74
N ALA A 813 -30.43 3.59 -101.20
CA ALA A 813 -31.70 3.60 -100.46
C ALA A 813 -31.49 3.09 -99.02
N GLY A 814 -31.75 3.95 -98.02
CA GLY A 814 -31.62 3.65 -96.60
C GLY A 814 -32.86 2.99 -96.01
N ALA A 815 -32.66 1.95 -95.18
CA ALA A 815 -33.73 1.28 -94.45
C ALA A 815 -33.28 0.82 -93.06
N SER A 816 -33.74 1.53 -92.02
CA SER A 816 -33.67 1.08 -90.62
C SER A 816 -35.04 0.57 -90.18
N ARG A 817 -35.28 -0.74 -90.33
CA ARG A 817 -36.58 -1.36 -90.07
C ARG A 817 -36.69 -1.75 -88.59
N TYR A 818 -37.50 -1.01 -87.83
CA TYR A 818 -38.04 -1.50 -86.55
C TYR A 818 -39.15 -2.51 -86.86
N GLU A 819 -38.82 -3.80 -86.84
CA GLU A 819 -39.79 -4.88 -86.98
C GLU A 819 -40.25 -5.32 -85.59
N THR A 820 -41.55 -5.19 -85.32
CA THR A 820 -42.11 -5.12 -83.94
C THR A 820 -42.12 -6.41 -83.14
N ASP A 821 -41.74 -7.55 -83.74
CA ASP A 821 -41.64 -8.83 -83.06
C ASP A 821 -40.18 -9.34 -83.11
N THR A 822 -39.58 -9.55 -81.94
CA THR A 822 -38.19 -10.04 -81.74
C THR A 822 -37.04 -9.11 -82.16
N ASN A 823 -37.05 -7.88 -81.64
CA ASN A 823 -35.88 -7.21 -81.05
C ASN A 823 -34.51 -7.38 -81.77
N SER A 824 -34.45 -7.17 -83.09
CA SER A 824 -33.18 -7.22 -83.87
C SER A 824 -32.91 -5.89 -84.56
N LEU A 825 -32.02 -5.08 -83.99
CA LEU A 825 -31.76 -3.72 -84.45
C LEU A 825 -30.75 -3.73 -85.61
N ARG A 826 -31.28 -3.95 -86.82
CA ARG A 826 -30.51 -4.05 -88.06
C ARG A 826 -30.59 -2.75 -88.87
N CYS A 827 -29.44 -2.14 -89.12
CA CYS A 827 -29.30 -1.01 -90.04
C CYS A 827 -28.93 -1.51 -91.42
N LYS A 828 -29.66 -1.09 -92.46
CA LYS A 828 -29.44 -1.52 -93.84
C LYS A 828 -29.33 -0.35 -94.80
N ILE A 829 -28.47 -0.50 -95.80
CA ILE A 829 -28.44 0.35 -96.98
C ILE A 829 -28.44 -0.53 -98.24
N THR A 830 -29.27 -0.17 -99.20
CA THR A 830 -29.51 -0.92 -100.42
C THR A 830 -29.02 -0.13 -101.62
N LEU A 831 -28.12 -0.74 -102.39
CA LEU A 831 -27.57 -0.25 -103.65
C LEU A 831 -28.50 -0.68 -104.79
N THR A 832 -29.04 0.27 -105.55
CA THR A 832 -29.81 -0.01 -106.78
C THR A 832 -28.94 0.20 -108.00
N ASN A 833 -28.82 -0.84 -108.85
CA ASN A 833 -27.95 -0.86 -110.04
C ASN A 833 -26.48 -0.45 -109.75
N PRO A 834 -25.76 -1.20 -108.89
CA PRO A 834 -24.44 -0.80 -108.37
C PRO A 834 -23.35 -0.66 -109.44
N GLU A 835 -22.82 0.55 -109.60
CA GLU A 835 -21.71 0.89 -110.51
C GLU A 835 -20.36 0.36 -110.01
N LEU A 836 -19.34 0.34 -110.89
CA LEU A 836 -17.98 -0.12 -110.57
C LEU A 836 -17.37 0.55 -109.32
N ARG A 837 -17.62 1.84 -109.11
CA ARG A 837 -17.14 2.62 -107.95
C ARG A 837 -17.73 2.18 -106.60
N THR A 838 -18.85 1.46 -106.60
CA THR A 838 -19.49 0.96 -105.37
C THR A 838 -18.86 -0.35 -104.86
N ARG A 839 -17.97 -0.97 -105.65
CA ARG A 839 -17.25 -2.19 -105.30
C ARG A 839 -16.05 -1.86 -104.41
N GLY A 840 -15.80 -2.68 -103.39
CA GLY A 840 -14.76 -2.44 -102.40
C GLY A 840 -15.16 -2.89 -101.00
N ILE A 841 -14.37 -2.45 -100.02
CA ILE A 841 -14.67 -2.64 -98.60
C ILE A 841 -15.48 -1.44 -98.11
N TRP A 842 -16.64 -1.72 -97.54
CA TRP A 842 -17.54 -0.77 -96.89
C TRP A 842 -17.34 -0.84 -95.38
N ARG A 843 -17.41 0.30 -94.69
CA ARG A 843 -17.47 0.36 -93.22
C ARG A 843 -18.87 0.78 -92.77
N CYS A 844 -19.32 0.27 -91.63
CA CYS A 844 -20.53 0.72 -90.96
C CYS A 844 -20.25 0.99 -89.48
N ALA A 845 -21.02 1.91 -88.89
CA ALA A 845 -21.04 2.13 -87.46
C ALA A 845 -22.48 2.25 -86.96
N VAL A 846 -22.74 1.58 -85.85
CA VAL A 846 -24.04 1.46 -85.19
C VAL A 846 -23.93 2.15 -83.84
N HIS A 847 -24.53 3.33 -83.71
CA HIS A 847 -24.54 4.10 -82.47
C HIS A 847 -25.70 3.63 -81.58
N THR A 848 -25.37 3.13 -80.40
CA THR A 848 -26.33 2.70 -79.38
C THR A 848 -26.36 3.70 -78.22
N LYS A 849 -27.35 3.59 -77.34
CA LYS A 849 -27.44 4.44 -76.13
C LYS A 849 -26.16 4.44 -75.29
N ASP A 850 -25.45 3.31 -75.23
CA ASP A 850 -24.34 3.11 -74.31
C ASP A 850 -22.97 3.25 -74.99
N ASN A 851 -22.84 2.81 -76.25
CA ASN A 851 -21.59 2.93 -77.03
C ASN A 851 -21.80 2.77 -78.55
N THR A 852 -20.76 3.02 -79.35
CA THR A 852 -20.76 2.82 -80.81
C THR A 852 -20.04 1.53 -81.21
N GLY A 853 -20.69 0.66 -81.97
CA GLY A 853 -20.08 -0.51 -82.59
C GLY A 853 -19.70 -0.26 -84.05
N TYR A 854 -18.68 -0.95 -84.55
CA TYR A 854 -18.19 -0.82 -85.93
C TYR A 854 -18.16 -2.19 -86.63
N GLY A 855 -18.35 -2.20 -87.94
CA GLY A 855 -18.29 -3.40 -88.77
C GLY A 855 -17.83 -3.11 -90.19
N PHE A 856 -17.32 -4.13 -90.87
CA PHE A 856 -16.82 -4.05 -92.24
C PHE A 856 -17.57 -5.04 -93.13
N LEU A 857 -17.81 -4.67 -94.39
CA LEU A 857 -18.51 -5.46 -95.40
C LEU A 857 -17.73 -5.44 -96.72
N THR A 858 -17.70 -6.54 -97.45
CA THR A 858 -16.95 -6.67 -98.72
C THR A 858 -17.89 -6.91 -99.88
N TYR A 859 -17.83 -6.12 -100.95
CA TYR A 859 -18.65 -6.29 -102.15
C TYR A 859 -17.81 -6.17 -103.44
N PHE A 860 -17.71 -7.26 -104.21
CA PHE A 860 -16.77 -7.39 -105.35
C PHE A 860 -17.34 -8.08 -106.59
N ARG A 861 -18.67 -8.19 -106.72
CA ARG A 861 -19.34 -9.01 -107.74
C ARG A 861 -18.85 -8.73 -109.17
N GLY A 862 -18.48 -9.80 -109.88
CA GLY A 862 -18.16 -9.76 -111.32
C GLY A 862 -16.75 -9.28 -111.68
N TYR A 863 -15.79 -9.29 -110.74
CA TYR A 863 -14.39 -9.02 -111.04
C TYR A 863 -13.71 -10.23 -111.71
N LYS A 864 -13.20 -10.04 -112.94
CA LYS A 864 -12.18 -10.89 -113.57
C LYS A 864 -11.02 -9.97 -114.00
N PRO A 865 -9.78 -10.19 -113.54
CA PRO A 865 -8.65 -9.37 -113.97
C PRO A 865 -8.23 -9.77 -115.40
N GLU A 866 -8.62 -8.95 -116.38
CA GLU A 866 -8.25 -9.14 -117.79
C GLU A 866 -7.14 -8.15 -118.17
N HIS A 867 -5.91 -8.66 -118.26
CA HIS A 867 -4.72 -8.07 -118.89
C HIS A 867 -4.36 -6.59 -118.60
N THR A 868 -3.54 -6.34 -117.57
CA THR A 868 -2.55 -5.24 -117.56
C THR A 868 -1.26 -5.63 -116.83
N SER A 869 -0.18 -4.88 -117.10
CA SER A 869 1.21 -5.22 -116.81
C SER A 869 1.66 -5.05 -115.35
N SER A 870 2.73 -5.78 -115.03
CA SER A 870 3.37 -5.99 -113.73
C SER A 870 3.95 -4.74 -113.03
N SER A 871 3.10 -3.84 -112.54
CA SER A 871 3.48 -2.86 -111.49
C SER A 871 2.36 -2.54 -110.48
N ASP A 872 1.08 -2.58 -110.88
CA ASP A 872 -0.05 -2.31 -109.96
C ASP A 872 -0.66 -3.60 -109.37
N ARG A 873 0.05 -4.21 -108.41
CA ARG A 873 -0.43 -5.38 -107.65
C ARG A 873 -1.02 -4.97 -106.28
N ASN A 874 -2.01 -4.07 -106.29
CA ASN A 874 -2.88 -3.92 -105.12
C ASN A 874 -4.07 -4.88 -105.23
N ASP A 875 -3.90 -6.05 -104.63
CA ASP A 875 -4.88 -7.12 -104.54
C ASP A 875 -6.04 -6.67 -103.63
N VAL A 876 -7.16 -6.23 -104.22
CA VAL A 876 -8.26 -5.51 -103.55
C VAL A 876 -9.03 -6.38 -102.53
N THR A 877 -8.68 -7.66 -102.42
CA THR A 877 -9.20 -8.65 -101.47
C THR A 877 -8.63 -8.52 -100.05
N VAL A 878 -7.57 -7.74 -99.84
CA VAL A 878 -6.91 -7.58 -98.52
C VAL A 878 -7.01 -6.13 -98.06
N PRO A 879 -7.34 -5.84 -96.78
CA PRO A 879 -7.38 -4.48 -96.27
C PRO A 879 -5.99 -3.83 -96.33
N PHE A 880 -5.91 -2.66 -96.98
CA PHE A 880 -4.70 -1.84 -97.10
C PHE A 880 -4.67 -0.78 -96.00
N LEU A 881 -3.49 -0.55 -95.40
CA LEU A 881 -3.26 0.55 -94.46
C LEU A 881 -2.84 1.78 -95.26
N GLN A 882 -3.45 2.93 -94.99
CA GLN A 882 -3.10 4.18 -95.65
C GLN A 882 -2.92 5.30 -94.62
N SER A 883 -1.82 6.05 -94.71
CA SER A 883 -1.62 7.31 -93.98
C SER A 883 -2.57 8.40 -94.48
N GLN A 884 -2.95 9.33 -93.62
CA GLN A 884 -3.85 10.41 -94.02
C GLN A 884 -3.19 11.40 -94.99
N PHE A 885 -1.88 11.63 -94.85
CA PHE A 885 -1.08 12.48 -95.73
C PHE A 885 0.28 11.84 -96.05
N PRO A 886 0.83 12.03 -97.27
CA PRO A 886 2.14 11.50 -97.65
C PRO A 886 3.31 12.34 -97.11
N PHE A 887 3.05 13.60 -96.73
CA PHE A 887 4.03 14.53 -96.15
C PHE A 887 3.34 15.39 -95.08
N TYR A 888 3.98 15.54 -93.92
CA TYR A 888 3.57 16.43 -92.83
C TYR A 888 4.62 17.53 -92.63
N SER A 889 4.22 18.80 -92.68
CA SER A 889 5.06 19.93 -92.25
C SER A 889 4.72 20.26 -90.80
N VAL A 890 5.74 20.36 -89.94
CA VAL A 890 5.61 20.57 -88.50
C VAL A 890 6.56 21.68 -88.07
N THR A 891 6.13 22.49 -87.11
CA THR A 891 7.02 23.40 -86.37
C THR A 891 7.34 22.78 -85.02
N GLU A 892 8.61 22.76 -84.64
CA GLU A 892 9.08 22.22 -83.35
C GLU A 892 8.33 22.86 -82.17
N GLY A 893 7.91 22.04 -81.21
CA GLY A 893 7.06 22.45 -80.08
C GLY A 893 5.57 22.62 -80.38
N GLU A 894 5.10 22.46 -81.63
CA GLU A 894 3.67 22.45 -81.95
C GLU A 894 3.10 21.02 -81.98
N SER A 895 1.96 20.79 -81.29
CA SER A 895 1.36 19.46 -81.18
C SER A 895 0.88 18.93 -82.52
N THR A 896 1.28 17.72 -82.90
CA THR A 896 1.10 17.17 -84.24
C THR A 896 0.36 15.83 -84.20
N ILE A 897 -0.59 15.63 -85.13
CA ILE A 897 -1.34 14.39 -85.27
C ILE A 897 -0.84 13.62 -86.51
N LEU A 898 -0.27 12.44 -86.29
CA LEU A 898 0.04 11.47 -87.35
C LEU A 898 -1.06 10.39 -87.35
N SER A 899 -1.54 10.00 -88.52
CA SER A 899 -2.80 9.26 -88.63
C SER A 899 -2.83 8.29 -89.81
N CYS A 900 -3.40 7.12 -89.56
CA CYS A 900 -3.52 6.02 -90.51
C CYS A 900 -4.89 5.37 -90.35
N SER A 901 -5.41 4.83 -91.45
CA SER A 901 -6.65 4.07 -91.44
C SER A 901 -6.55 2.83 -92.29
N ILE A 902 -7.27 1.79 -91.87
CA ILE A 902 -7.37 0.51 -92.56
C ILE A 902 -8.81 0.02 -92.53
N SER A 903 -9.24 -0.65 -93.59
CA SER A 903 -10.61 -1.16 -93.71
C SER A 903 -10.79 -2.53 -93.02
N ALA A 904 -10.29 -2.67 -91.79
CA ALA A 904 -10.37 -3.87 -90.96
C ALA A 904 -10.19 -3.52 -89.46
N PRO A 905 -10.68 -4.35 -88.52
CA PRO A 905 -10.43 -4.13 -87.09
C PRO A 905 -8.96 -4.35 -86.75
N ILE A 906 -8.37 -3.38 -86.07
CA ILE A 906 -6.98 -3.40 -85.59
C ILE A 906 -6.92 -4.22 -84.28
N ARG A 907 -5.80 -4.90 -84.06
CA ARG A 907 -5.47 -5.57 -82.79
C ARG A 907 -4.44 -4.80 -81.97
N TYR A 908 -3.45 -4.23 -82.64
CA TYR A 908 -2.45 -3.33 -82.08
C TYR A 908 -1.97 -2.37 -83.17
N CYS A 909 -1.46 -1.20 -82.78
CA CYS A 909 -0.88 -0.24 -83.70
C CYS A 909 0.37 0.40 -83.09
N TYR A 910 1.34 0.72 -83.95
CA TYR A 910 2.47 1.56 -83.58
C TYR A 910 2.93 2.45 -84.73
N PHE A 911 3.55 3.58 -84.36
CA PHE A 911 4.29 4.44 -85.28
C PHE A 911 5.79 4.23 -85.05
N ARG A 912 6.58 4.30 -86.11
CA ARG A 912 8.03 4.17 -86.08
C ARG A 912 8.66 5.38 -86.75
N SER A 913 9.49 6.08 -86.00
CA SER A 913 10.22 7.28 -86.43
C SER A 913 11.51 6.95 -87.21
N PRO A 914 12.13 7.92 -87.89
CA PRO A 914 13.32 7.71 -88.71
C PRO A 914 14.53 7.20 -87.91
N ASN A 915 14.65 7.62 -86.65
CA ASN A 915 15.66 7.16 -85.69
C ASN A 915 15.44 5.70 -85.22
N GLY A 916 14.33 5.06 -85.62
CA GLY A 916 14.01 3.66 -85.33
C GLY A 916 13.16 3.44 -84.07
N THR A 917 12.89 4.48 -83.28
CA THR A 917 12.01 4.41 -82.09
C THR A 917 10.60 3.97 -82.49
N VAL A 918 9.96 3.16 -81.63
CA VAL A 918 8.61 2.62 -81.85
C VAL A 918 7.68 3.14 -80.75
N PHE A 919 6.64 3.85 -81.16
CA PHE A 919 5.59 4.40 -80.31
C PHE A 919 4.36 3.50 -80.42
N ASN A 920 4.08 2.71 -79.38
CA ASN A 920 2.89 1.86 -79.33
C ASN A 920 1.68 2.71 -78.93
N VAL A 921 0.62 2.71 -79.74
CA VAL A 921 -0.49 3.67 -79.60
C VAL A 921 -1.82 2.92 -79.58
N GLY A 922 -2.65 3.18 -78.57
CA GLY A 922 -3.98 2.57 -78.48
C GLY A 922 -4.87 3.25 -77.44
N PRO A 923 -6.19 3.02 -77.47
CA PRO A 923 -7.17 3.79 -76.70
C PRO A 923 -6.99 3.78 -75.17
N SER A 924 -6.27 2.78 -74.65
CA SER A 924 -6.02 2.57 -73.22
C SER A 924 -4.56 2.81 -72.82
N LEU A 925 -3.70 3.28 -73.74
CA LEU A 925 -2.32 3.65 -73.43
C LEU A 925 -2.24 5.15 -73.17
N ALA A 926 -1.88 5.52 -71.94
CA ALA A 926 -1.49 6.87 -71.59
C ALA A 926 0.05 7.01 -71.64
N SER A 927 0.54 8.06 -72.31
CA SER A 927 1.93 8.50 -72.28
C SER A 927 1.97 10.01 -72.07
N GLU A 928 2.95 10.51 -71.33
CA GLU A 928 3.10 11.95 -71.07
C GLU A 928 3.48 12.72 -72.35
N SER A 929 4.09 12.05 -73.33
CA SER A 929 4.58 12.65 -74.59
C SER A 929 3.62 12.53 -75.78
N TYR A 930 2.68 11.57 -75.76
CA TYR A 930 1.74 11.35 -76.85
C TYR A 930 0.46 10.65 -76.40
N GLU A 931 -0.64 10.92 -77.11
CA GLU A 931 -1.96 10.32 -76.86
C GLU A 931 -2.54 9.65 -78.11
N TYR A 932 -3.39 8.64 -77.92
CA TYR A 932 -4.12 7.99 -79.02
C TYR A 932 -5.22 8.91 -79.57
N VAL A 933 -5.32 8.99 -80.90
CA VAL A 933 -6.36 9.74 -81.60
C VAL A 933 -7.06 8.84 -82.62
N GLY A 934 -8.37 8.66 -82.46
CA GLY A 934 -9.21 7.87 -83.37
C GLY A 934 -10.46 7.35 -82.69
N ASN A 935 -11.39 6.76 -83.46
CA ASN A 935 -12.62 6.16 -82.91
C ASN A 935 -12.40 4.78 -82.22
N GLY A 936 -11.16 4.28 -82.22
CA GLY A 936 -10.74 3.01 -81.64
C GLY A 936 -10.22 2.02 -82.68
N PHE A 937 -9.64 0.92 -82.18
CA PHE A 937 -9.13 -0.14 -83.04
C PHE A 937 -10.24 -0.88 -83.81
N ASP A 938 -11.44 -1.03 -83.23
CA ASP A 938 -12.59 -1.66 -83.90
C ASP A 938 -13.03 -0.90 -85.16
N SER A 939 -12.80 0.43 -85.20
CA SER A 939 -13.12 1.26 -86.38
C SER A 939 -12.03 1.27 -87.45
N GLY A 940 -10.92 0.56 -87.25
CA GLY A 940 -9.80 0.54 -88.19
C GLY A 940 -8.99 1.84 -88.22
N GLU A 941 -9.04 2.64 -87.15
CA GLU A 941 -8.39 3.95 -87.07
C GLU A 941 -7.22 3.90 -86.08
N CYS A 942 -6.04 4.32 -86.53
CA CYS A 942 -4.90 4.52 -85.67
C CYS A 942 -4.26 5.89 -85.93
N GLY A 943 -4.43 6.80 -84.99
CA GLY A 943 -3.71 8.05 -84.94
C GLY A 943 -3.02 8.23 -83.61
N VAL A 944 -1.98 9.06 -83.64
CA VAL A 944 -1.20 9.50 -82.49
C VAL A 944 -1.08 11.01 -82.54
N LYS A 945 -1.35 11.66 -81.42
CA LYS A 945 -1.02 13.08 -81.22
C LYS A 945 0.21 13.16 -80.35
N PHE A 946 1.30 13.67 -80.92
CA PHE A 946 2.49 14.04 -80.17
C PHE A 946 2.29 15.44 -79.59
N ASN A 947 2.66 15.61 -78.31
CA ASN A 947 2.58 16.91 -77.66
C ASN A 947 3.62 17.87 -78.23
N GLU A 948 4.84 17.39 -78.44
CA GLU A 948 5.95 18.11 -79.07
C GLU A 948 6.74 17.12 -79.96
N LEU A 949 7.22 17.57 -81.13
CA LEU A 949 8.16 16.83 -81.98
C LEU A 949 9.42 17.66 -82.17
N GLY A 950 10.59 17.04 -81.93
CA GLY A 950 11.89 17.66 -82.12
C GLY A 950 12.43 17.54 -83.55
N THR A 951 13.38 18.39 -83.92
CA THR A 951 14.02 18.35 -85.25
C THR A 951 14.68 17.00 -85.60
N ASP A 952 15.11 16.22 -84.62
CA ASP A 952 15.66 14.86 -84.73
C ASP A 952 14.65 13.80 -85.23
N HIS A 953 13.35 14.12 -85.20
CA HIS A 953 12.27 13.28 -85.70
C HIS A 953 11.96 13.48 -87.19
N THR A 954 12.74 14.32 -87.89
CA THR A 954 12.59 14.59 -89.34
C THR A 954 13.00 13.40 -90.21
N GLY A 955 12.17 13.05 -91.19
CA GLY A 955 12.42 12.04 -92.22
C GLY A 955 11.27 11.06 -92.42
N THR A 956 11.59 9.86 -92.95
CA THR A 956 10.60 8.82 -93.23
C THR A 956 10.07 8.16 -91.96
N TRP A 957 8.80 8.40 -91.67
CA TRP A 957 8.03 7.66 -90.67
C TRP A 957 7.32 6.47 -91.30
N SER A 958 6.98 5.49 -90.46
CA SER A 958 6.08 4.40 -90.84
C SER A 958 5.05 4.14 -89.76
N CYS A 959 3.87 3.71 -90.18
CA CYS A 959 2.74 3.37 -89.32
C CYS A 959 2.39 1.91 -89.57
N SER A 960 2.22 1.12 -88.51
CA SER A 960 2.04 -0.33 -88.64
C SER A 960 0.90 -0.82 -87.76
N VAL A 961 0.04 -1.67 -88.33
CA VAL A 961 -1.14 -2.24 -87.65
C VAL A 961 -1.12 -3.76 -87.74
N GLY A 962 -1.26 -4.41 -86.58
CA GLY A 962 -1.57 -5.82 -86.50
C GLY A 962 -3.07 -6.04 -86.64
N LEU A 963 -3.46 -7.01 -87.46
CA LEU A 963 -4.86 -7.36 -87.71
C LEU A 963 -5.22 -8.70 -87.06
N THR A 964 -6.51 -8.94 -86.78
CA THR A 964 -6.94 -10.17 -86.10
C THR A 964 -6.80 -11.43 -86.97
N ASN A 965 -6.99 -11.31 -88.29
CA ASN A 965 -7.05 -12.42 -89.25
C ASN A 965 -6.05 -12.29 -90.42
N PHE A 966 -5.16 -11.30 -90.38
CA PHE A 966 -4.21 -11.01 -91.46
C PHE A 966 -2.84 -10.68 -90.87
N GLU A 967 -1.79 -10.82 -91.68
CA GLU A 967 -0.46 -10.32 -91.36
C GLU A 967 -0.46 -8.79 -91.14
N GLU A 968 0.53 -8.32 -90.39
CA GLU A 968 0.75 -6.90 -90.13
C GLU A 968 0.87 -6.09 -91.44
N ARG A 969 0.28 -4.89 -91.45
CA ARG A 969 0.35 -3.95 -92.56
C ARG A 969 1.03 -2.68 -92.11
N SER A 970 1.90 -2.16 -92.97
CA SER A 970 2.66 -0.94 -92.71
C SER A 970 2.60 -0.02 -93.93
N ASP A 971 2.55 1.28 -93.68
CA ASP A 971 2.59 2.35 -94.68
C ASP A 971 3.58 3.44 -94.24
N ALA A 972 4.19 4.14 -95.20
CA ALA A 972 5.30 5.06 -94.95
C ALA A 972 5.05 6.45 -95.53
N PHE A 973 5.42 7.48 -94.75
CA PHE A 973 5.19 8.88 -95.08
C PHE A 973 6.33 9.75 -94.53
N GLU A 974 6.49 10.95 -95.08
CA GLU A 974 7.56 11.87 -94.66
C GLU A 974 7.05 12.89 -93.62
N VAL A 975 7.89 13.21 -92.63
CA VAL A 975 7.63 14.28 -91.65
C VAL A 975 8.80 15.25 -91.66
N GLY A 976 8.54 16.51 -92.00
CA GLY A 976 9.50 17.60 -91.91
C GLY A 976 9.26 18.42 -90.65
N VAL A 977 10.17 18.38 -89.67
CA VAL A 977 10.11 19.25 -88.49
C VAL A 977 11.04 20.44 -88.72
N SER A 978 10.47 21.65 -88.67
CA SER A 978 11.18 22.92 -88.83
C SER A 978 11.32 23.66 -87.51
N GLU A 979 12.44 24.34 -87.31
CA GLU A 979 12.69 25.16 -86.10
C GLU A 979 11.63 26.28 -85.99
N PRO A 980 11.26 26.73 -84.76
CA PRO A 980 10.22 27.73 -84.55
C PRO A 980 10.50 29.04 -85.28
N ILE A 981 11.77 29.42 -85.30
CA ILE A 981 12.39 30.48 -86.08
C ILE A 981 13.83 30.05 -86.40
N ARG A 982 14.39 30.51 -87.52
CA ARG A 982 15.79 30.33 -87.87
C ARG A 982 16.44 31.68 -88.11
N VAL A 983 17.36 32.08 -87.23
CA VAL A 983 18.11 33.33 -87.36
C VAL A 983 19.39 33.13 -88.16
N PHE A 984 19.84 34.18 -88.84
CA PHE A 984 21.09 34.18 -89.59
C PHE A 984 21.81 35.53 -89.49
N HIS A 985 23.13 35.46 -89.58
CA HIS A 985 24.04 36.60 -89.55
C HIS A 985 25.17 36.26 -90.53
N THR A 986 25.21 36.96 -91.67
CA THR A 986 26.10 36.63 -92.78
C THR A 986 26.67 37.89 -93.41
N TRP A 987 27.96 37.86 -93.72
CA TRP A 987 28.65 38.91 -94.48
C TRP A 987 28.80 38.46 -95.93
N ARG A 988 28.17 39.17 -96.87
CA ARG A 988 28.20 38.83 -98.30
C ARG A 988 28.39 40.10 -99.12
N SER A 989 29.30 40.05 -100.10
CA SER A 989 29.52 41.13 -101.07
C SER A 989 29.78 42.53 -100.49
N GLY A 990 30.36 42.63 -99.29
CA GLY A 990 30.65 43.90 -98.61
C GLY A 990 29.49 44.44 -97.76
N VAL A 991 28.46 43.63 -97.50
CA VAL A 991 27.25 44.00 -96.78
C VAL A 991 26.97 42.96 -95.68
N LEU A 992 26.47 43.41 -94.53
CA LEU A 992 26.08 42.55 -93.41
C LEU A 992 24.56 42.32 -93.42
N GLU A 993 24.14 41.07 -93.58
CA GLU A 993 22.73 40.65 -93.50
C GLU A 993 22.49 39.94 -92.16
N ILE A 994 21.51 40.42 -91.41
CA ILE A 994 21.03 39.85 -90.13
C ILE A 994 19.53 39.61 -90.30
N GLY A 995 19.07 38.40 -90.10
CA GLY A 995 17.68 38.08 -90.39
C GLY A 995 17.13 36.89 -89.62
N ALA A 996 15.83 36.67 -89.80
CA ALA A 996 15.11 35.52 -89.30
C ALA A 996 14.13 35.00 -90.37
N ILE A 997 13.88 33.70 -90.35
CA ILE A 997 12.84 33.02 -91.12
C ILE A 997 11.95 32.28 -90.11
N ALA A 998 10.63 32.43 -90.19
CA ALA A 998 9.68 31.71 -89.34
C ALA A 998 9.55 30.24 -89.77
N GLY A 999 9.31 29.34 -88.80
CA GLY A 999 8.94 27.96 -89.08
C GLY A 999 7.73 27.89 -90.04
N ASP A 1000 7.77 26.93 -90.97
CA ASP A 1000 6.78 26.74 -92.04
C ASP A 1000 6.47 28.00 -92.90
N TRP A 1001 7.39 28.98 -92.94
CA TRP A 1001 7.23 30.28 -93.64
C TRP A 1001 5.98 31.08 -93.22
N LYS A 1002 5.53 30.91 -91.97
CA LYS A 1002 4.36 31.62 -91.42
C LYS A 1002 4.56 33.15 -91.49
N PRO A 1003 3.57 33.94 -91.97
CA PRO A 1003 3.69 35.39 -92.11
C PRO A 1003 3.94 36.08 -90.77
N LEU A 1004 4.65 37.21 -90.83
CA LEU A 1004 5.05 37.99 -89.66
C LEU A 1004 4.28 39.33 -89.59
N ASP A 1005 4.04 39.83 -88.38
CA ASP A 1005 3.53 41.20 -88.15
C ASP A 1005 4.69 42.21 -88.13
N TYR A 1006 5.78 41.85 -87.44
CA TYR A 1006 7.02 42.63 -87.39
C TYR A 1006 8.20 41.77 -86.90
N CYS A 1007 9.42 42.31 -87.03
CA CYS A 1007 10.62 41.82 -86.37
C CYS A 1007 11.29 42.91 -85.54
N ARG A 1008 12.09 42.52 -84.56
CA ARG A 1008 12.88 43.42 -83.72
C ARG A 1008 14.28 42.85 -83.53
N PHE A 1009 15.29 43.62 -83.91
CA PHE A 1009 16.69 43.24 -83.92
C PHE A 1009 17.39 43.96 -82.76
N VAL A 1010 17.91 43.21 -81.80
CA VAL A 1010 18.66 43.75 -80.65
C VAL A 1010 20.13 43.39 -80.80
N ARG A 1011 20.98 44.41 -80.85
CA ARG A 1011 22.43 44.26 -80.89
C ARG A 1011 22.98 44.00 -79.48
N ASN A 1012 24.17 43.40 -79.39
CA ASN A 1012 24.80 43.00 -78.11
C ASN A 1012 25.02 44.14 -77.09
N ASP A 1013 24.94 45.41 -77.49
CA ASP A 1013 24.96 46.58 -76.60
C ASP A 1013 23.58 46.92 -75.99
N GLY A 1014 22.55 46.12 -76.28
CA GLY A 1014 21.17 46.30 -75.82
C GLY A 1014 20.34 47.25 -76.70
N LEU A 1015 20.92 47.80 -77.77
CA LEU A 1015 20.21 48.70 -78.67
C LEU A 1015 19.29 47.90 -79.61
N GLY A 1016 17.99 48.21 -79.58
CA GLY A 1016 16.95 47.51 -80.34
C GLY A 1016 16.33 48.36 -81.46
N PHE A 1017 16.19 47.77 -82.64
CA PHE A 1017 15.52 48.35 -83.82
C PHE A 1017 14.34 47.47 -84.22
N ASN A 1018 13.27 48.04 -84.76
CA ASN A 1018 12.14 47.26 -85.28
C ASN A 1018 12.05 47.34 -86.81
N SER A 1019 11.30 46.40 -87.39
CA SER A 1019 11.04 46.28 -88.83
C SER A 1019 10.08 47.34 -89.39
N ILE A 1020 9.93 48.47 -88.70
CA ILE A 1020 9.06 49.58 -89.10
C ILE A 1020 9.89 50.86 -89.18
N ASN A 1021 10.82 51.07 -88.25
CA ASN A 1021 11.71 52.22 -88.18
C ASN A 1021 13.19 51.78 -87.98
N PRO A 1022 13.89 51.27 -89.00
CA PRO A 1022 15.33 51.05 -88.94
C PRO A 1022 16.11 52.39 -88.93
N PRO A 1023 17.35 52.43 -88.39
CA PRO A 1023 18.22 53.62 -88.49
C PRO A 1023 18.60 53.97 -89.94
N PRO A 1024 19.07 55.20 -90.22
CA PRO A 1024 19.35 55.67 -91.60
C PRO A 1024 20.32 54.81 -92.41
N ASP A 1025 21.29 54.17 -91.76
CA ASP A 1025 22.34 53.36 -92.40
C ASP A 1025 21.97 51.86 -92.52
N PHE A 1026 20.72 51.52 -92.18
CA PHE A 1026 20.20 50.16 -92.07
C PHE A 1026 18.97 50.03 -92.99
N TYR A 1027 18.99 49.04 -93.89
CA TYR A 1027 17.88 48.79 -94.82
C TYR A 1027 17.22 47.44 -94.57
N MET A 1028 15.92 47.37 -94.83
CA MET A 1028 15.14 46.15 -94.62
C MET A 1028 13.96 46.11 -95.61
N TYR A 1029 13.69 44.94 -96.18
CA TYR A 1029 12.68 44.76 -97.22
C TYR A 1029 11.31 44.38 -96.64
N GLN A 1030 10.39 45.35 -96.55
CA GLN A 1030 9.07 45.16 -95.92
C GLN A 1030 8.23 44.01 -96.51
N TRP A 1031 8.35 43.76 -97.82
CA TRP A 1031 7.60 42.70 -98.51
C TRP A 1031 7.98 41.29 -98.03
N SER A 1032 9.21 41.10 -97.56
CA SER A 1032 9.71 39.81 -97.11
C SER A 1032 9.01 39.29 -95.85
N ILE A 1033 8.46 40.21 -95.04
CA ILE A 1033 7.72 39.95 -93.79
C ILE A 1033 6.47 39.08 -94.04
N TYR A 1034 5.76 39.34 -95.13
CA TYR A 1034 4.57 38.57 -95.53
C TYR A 1034 4.90 37.16 -96.04
N GLU A 1035 6.16 36.90 -96.42
CA GLU A 1035 6.68 35.59 -96.81
C GLU A 1035 7.30 34.85 -95.61
N GLY A 1036 7.07 35.33 -94.38
CA GLY A 1036 7.58 34.70 -93.17
C GLY A 1036 9.07 34.91 -92.90
N ARG A 1037 9.68 35.98 -93.41
CA ARG A 1037 11.10 36.30 -93.20
C ARG A 1037 11.34 37.79 -92.97
N CYS A 1038 12.42 38.14 -92.29
CA CYS A 1038 12.84 39.54 -92.14
C CYS A 1038 14.36 39.64 -92.18
N ILE A 1039 14.87 40.64 -92.92
CA ILE A 1039 16.30 40.77 -93.22
C ILE A 1039 16.72 42.22 -93.03
N LEU A 1040 17.31 42.52 -91.87
CA LEU A 1040 17.99 43.77 -91.58
C LEU A 1040 19.37 43.74 -92.23
N THR A 1041 19.73 44.81 -92.93
CA THR A 1041 20.91 44.82 -93.77
C THR A 1041 21.70 46.12 -93.62
N ILE A 1042 23.03 46.00 -93.47
CA ILE A 1042 23.91 47.10 -93.05
C ILE A 1042 25.04 47.25 -94.06
N THR A 1043 25.17 48.44 -94.66
CA THR A 1043 26.15 48.70 -95.74
C THR A 1043 27.55 49.06 -95.25
N ASP A 1044 27.69 49.54 -94.01
CA ASP A 1044 28.98 49.90 -93.40
C ASP A 1044 28.96 49.50 -91.90
N PRO A 1045 29.27 48.24 -91.55
CA PRO A 1045 29.13 47.77 -90.18
C PRO A 1045 30.27 48.23 -89.28
N THR A 1046 29.93 48.62 -88.06
CA THR A 1046 30.90 48.85 -86.99
C THR A 1046 31.35 47.54 -86.36
N GLY A 1047 32.40 47.59 -85.51
CA GLY A 1047 32.85 46.42 -84.73
C GLY A 1047 31.79 45.87 -83.76
N TRP A 1048 30.75 46.65 -83.44
CA TRP A 1048 29.60 46.22 -82.64
C TRP A 1048 28.56 45.46 -83.46
N ASP A 1049 28.39 45.79 -84.74
CA ASP A 1049 27.42 45.12 -85.62
C ASP A 1049 27.88 43.71 -86.01
N LEU A 1050 29.18 43.42 -85.92
CA LEU A 1050 29.77 42.08 -86.12
C LEU A 1050 29.60 41.14 -84.90
N GLN A 1051 29.08 41.63 -83.77
CA GLN A 1051 28.77 40.80 -82.60
C GLN A 1051 27.45 40.03 -82.81
N PRO A 1052 27.15 38.98 -82.01
CA PRO A 1052 25.82 38.36 -81.97
C PRO A 1052 24.67 39.36 -81.82
N TRP A 1053 23.54 39.05 -82.46
CA TRP A 1053 22.29 39.80 -82.40
C TRP A 1053 21.17 38.90 -81.89
N THR A 1054 20.32 39.38 -80.99
CA THR A 1054 19.05 38.73 -80.67
C THR A 1054 17.99 39.21 -81.65
N VAL A 1055 17.44 38.31 -82.47
CA VAL A 1055 16.35 38.63 -83.40
C VAL A 1055 15.05 38.09 -82.82
N PHE A 1056 14.13 39.00 -82.58
CA PHE A 1056 12.75 38.74 -82.19
C PHE A 1056 11.87 38.81 -83.43
N VAL A 1057 10.93 37.87 -83.58
CA VAL A 1057 9.90 37.90 -84.62
C VAL A 1057 8.53 37.80 -83.99
N LYS A 1058 7.57 38.50 -84.58
CA LYS A 1058 6.17 38.45 -84.24
C LYS A 1058 5.43 37.71 -85.36
N VAL A 1059 5.04 36.46 -85.14
CA VAL A 1059 4.23 35.69 -86.11
C VAL A 1059 2.79 36.23 -86.09
N THR A 1060 2.20 36.43 -87.27
CA THR A 1060 0.85 36.98 -87.40
C THR A 1060 -0.18 36.10 -86.70
N GLY A 1061 -0.87 36.67 -85.72
CA GLY A 1061 -1.90 35.99 -84.93
C GLY A 1061 -1.42 35.32 -83.64
N GLU A 1062 -0.11 35.23 -83.38
CA GLU A 1062 0.40 34.77 -82.08
C GLU A 1062 0.33 35.89 -81.03
N THR A 1063 0.32 35.55 -79.73
CA THR A 1063 0.28 36.53 -78.63
C THR A 1063 1.67 37.01 -78.18
N ASN A 1064 2.68 36.14 -78.23
CA ASN A 1064 4.05 36.46 -77.84
C ASN A 1064 4.97 36.80 -79.03
N GLU A 1065 6.18 37.30 -78.77
CA GLU A 1065 7.28 37.32 -79.74
C GLU A 1065 8.10 36.02 -79.55
N ARG A 1066 8.64 35.44 -80.63
CA ARG A 1066 9.65 34.37 -80.59
C ARG A 1066 11.04 35.00 -80.76
N SER A 1067 12.10 34.49 -80.11
CA SER A 1067 13.43 35.11 -80.14
C SER A 1067 14.58 34.12 -80.14
N ASP A 1068 15.62 34.38 -80.92
CA ASP A 1068 16.85 33.57 -80.97
C ASP A 1068 18.08 34.45 -81.27
N ASN A 1069 19.27 33.96 -80.96
CA ASN A 1069 20.54 34.68 -81.05
C ASN A 1069 21.35 34.21 -82.26
N THR A 1070 21.79 35.16 -83.08
CA THR A 1070 22.68 34.85 -84.18
C THR A 1070 24.07 34.43 -83.70
N GLY A 1071 24.68 33.50 -84.43
CA GLY A 1071 26.06 33.10 -84.17
C GLY A 1071 27.06 34.26 -84.30
N MET A 1072 28.20 34.11 -83.63
CA MET A 1072 29.31 35.06 -83.77
C MET A 1072 29.86 35.00 -85.20
N LEU A 1073 29.91 36.16 -85.89
CA LEU A 1073 30.35 36.21 -87.28
C LEU A 1073 31.87 36.01 -87.36
N GLN A 1074 32.30 34.78 -87.68
CA GLN A 1074 33.70 34.54 -88.03
C GLN A 1074 34.03 35.30 -89.32
N ARG A 1075 34.89 36.32 -89.21
CA ARG A 1075 35.48 36.99 -90.38
C ARG A 1075 36.05 35.91 -91.32
N PRO A 1076 35.68 35.88 -92.62
CA PRO A 1076 36.24 34.93 -93.55
C PRO A 1076 37.76 35.01 -93.50
N ALA A 1077 38.42 33.91 -93.15
CA ALA A 1077 39.87 33.84 -93.22
C ALA A 1077 40.26 34.00 -94.69
N GLU A 1078 40.92 35.10 -95.04
CA GLU A 1078 41.52 35.26 -96.36
C GLU A 1078 42.38 34.02 -96.64
N ALA A 1079 42.07 33.31 -97.71
CA ALA A 1079 42.65 32.02 -98.01
C ALA A 1079 44.15 32.16 -98.26
N ASN A 1080 44.95 31.99 -97.20
CA ASN A 1080 46.40 32.13 -97.22
C ASN A 1080 47.00 31.06 -98.14
N SER A 1081 47.24 31.46 -99.40
CA SER A 1081 47.66 30.62 -100.53
C SER A 1081 49.06 29.99 -100.42
N LYS A 1082 49.61 29.95 -99.20
CA LYS A 1082 50.91 29.35 -98.84
C LYS A 1082 50.78 27.89 -98.41
N ALA A 1083 49.66 27.47 -97.80
CA ALA A 1083 49.48 26.10 -97.32
C ALA A 1083 49.48 25.05 -98.45
N SER A 1084 48.78 25.33 -99.56
CA SER A 1084 48.75 24.44 -100.74
C SER A 1084 50.13 24.26 -101.39
N LYS A 1085 50.94 25.32 -101.47
CA LYS A 1085 52.30 25.26 -102.03
C LYS A 1085 53.24 24.41 -101.18
N ILE A 1086 53.09 24.44 -99.85
CA ILE A 1086 53.86 23.58 -98.93
C ILE A 1086 53.48 22.11 -99.11
N LEU A 1087 52.19 21.80 -99.28
CA LEU A 1087 51.73 20.42 -99.45
C LEU A 1087 52.25 19.76 -100.75
N PHE A 1088 52.22 20.48 -101.86
CA PHE A 1088 52.80 20.02 -103.14
C PHE A 1088 54.33 19.87 -103.06
N TRP A 1089 55.03 20.75 -102.33
CA TRP A 1089 56.47 20.63 -102.14
C TRP A 1089 56.85 19.40 -101.30
N MET A 1090 56.07 19.08 -100.26
CA MET A 1090 56.26 17.89 -99.43
C MET A 1090 56.00 16.58 -100.22
N LEU A 1091 55.00 16.55 -101.10
CA LEU A 1091 54.76 15.42 -102.02
C LEU A 1091 55.89 15.24 -103.04
N GLY A 1092 56.43 16.33 -103.60
CA GLY A 1092 57.60 16.27 -104.46
C GLY A 1092 58.86 15.77 -103.74
N ALA A 1093 59.11 16.28 -102.54
CA ALA A 1093 60.27 15.91 -101.72
C ALA A 1093 60.23 14.43 -101.26
N THR A 1094 59.05 13.93 -100.86
CA THR A 1094 58.89 12.53 -100.46
C THR A 1094 59.05 11.56 -101.62
N MET A 1095 58.52 11.89 -102.81
CA MET A 1095 58.74 11.07 -104.01
C MET A 1095 60.21 11.10 -104.46
N GLY A 1096 60.89 12.25 -104.39
CA GLY A 1096 62.33 12.35 -104.61
C GLY A 1096 63.16 11.53 -103.62
N PHE A 1097 62.78 11.52 -102.34
CA PHE A 1097 63.44 10.71 -101.32
C PHE A 1097 63.28 9.20 -101.58
N LEU A 1098 62.11 8.74 -102.03
CA LEU A 1098 61.91 7.35 -102.41
C LEU A 1098 62.80 6.91 -103.58
N PHE A 1099 62.99 7.78 -104.60
CA PHE A 1099 63.95 7.50 -105.67
C PHE A 1099 65.41 7.45 -105.17
N ILE A 1100 65.79 8.30 -104.22
CA ILE A 1100 67.13 8.25 -103.61
C ILE A 1100 67.32 6.96 -102.80
N VAL A 1101 66.32 6.52 -102.02
CA VAL A 1101 66.36 5.25 -101.28
C VAL A 1101 66.47 4.05 -102.22
N ALA A 1102 65.76 4.06 -103.36
CA ALA A 1102 65.87 3.04 -104.40
C ALA A 1102 67.24 3.06 -105.10
N ALA A 1103 67.78 4.23 -105.43
CA ALA A 1103 69.12 4.35 -106.01
C ALA A 1103 70.21 3.85 -105.04
N VAL A 1104 70.09 4.16 -103.75
CA VAL A 1104 71.01 3.68 -102.71
C VAL A 1104 70.86 2.17 -102.47
N SER A 1105 69.69 1.57 -102.67
CA SER A 1105 69.48 0.11 -102.54
C SER A 1105 70.13 -0.73 -103.65
N LEU A 1106 70.42 -0.12 -104.81
CA LEU A 1106 71.14 -0.76 -105.92
C LEU A 1106 72.68 -0.73 -105.79
N ILE A 1107 73.23 -0.07 -104.75
CA ILE A 1107 74.69 0.00 -104.54
C ILE A 1107 75.20 -1.31 -103.88
N PRO A 1108 76.20 -2.00 -104.47
CA PRO A 1108 76.66 -3.32 -104.00
C PRO A 1108 77.11 -3.38 -102.53
N PRO A 1109 76.92 -4.55 -101.86
CA PRO A 1109 76.94 -4.64 -100.39
C PRO A 1109 78.30 -4.46 -99.70
N LYS A 1110 79.43 -4.36 -100.43
CA LYS A 1110 80.77 -4.24 -99.81
C LYS A 1110 81.02 -2.90 -99.10
N ASN A 1111 80.24 -1.85 -99.35
CA ASN A 1111 80.43 -0.52 -98.75
C ASN A 1111 79.44 -0.17 -97.61
N ARG A 1112 78.65 -1.13 -97.10
CA ARG A 1112 77.56 -0.89 -96.12
C ARG A 1112 77.88 -1.27 -94.67
N LYS A 1113 79.10 -1.02 -94.18
CA LYS A 1113 79.42 -1.17 -92.73
C LYS A 1113 79.02 0.04 -91.87
N TRP A 1114 79.09 1.25 -92.42
CA TRP A 1114 78.86 2.49 -91.66
C TRP A 1114 77.38 2.79 -91.32
N THR A 1115 76.43 2.25 -92.09
CA THR A 1115 75.00 2.58 -91.95
C THR A 1115 74.24 1.74 -90.92
N TYR A 1116 74.75 0.59 -90.49
CA TYR A 1116 74.07 -0.25 -89.50
C TYR A 1116 74.27 0.22 -88.05
N GLU A 1117 75.40 0.83 -87.71
CA GLU A 1117 75.72 1.23 -86.33
C GLU A 1117 74.93 2.46 -85.85
N ARG A 1118 74.46 3.32 -86.75
CA ARG A 1118 73.71 4.53 -86.41
C ARG A 1118 72.19 4.32 -86.25
N ALA A 1119 71.64 3.24 -86.85
CA ALA A 1119 70.20 2.96 -86.81
C ALA A 1119 69.70 2.46 -85.43
N ALA A 1120 70.59 1.89 -84.60
CA ALA A 1120 70.24 1.41 -83.27
C ALA A 1120 69.97 2.53 -82.23
N SER A 1121 70.47 3.74 -82.48
CA SER A 1121 70.46 4.85 -81.50
C SER A 1121 69.09 5.54 -81.35
N ILE A 1122 68.26 5.55 -82.40
CA ILE A 1122 67.04 6.38 -82.44
C ILE A 1122 65.83 5.69 -81.79
N ARG A 1123 65.84 4.35 -81.65
CA ARG A 1123 64.67 3.57 -81.19
C ARG A 1123 64.28 3.80 -79.71
N ASN A 1124 65.14 4.41 -78.90
CA ASN A 1124 64.96 4.49 -77.44
C ASN A 1124 64.52 5.88 -76.92
N SER A 1125 64.17 6.85 -77.79
CA SER A 1125 63.92 8.24 -77.38
C SER A 1125 62.47 8.61 -77.02
N PHE A 1126 61.48 7.75 -77.28
CA PHE A 1126 60.04 8.13 -77.20
C PHE A 1126 59.25 7.48 -76.04
N ARG A 1127 59.88 7.31 -74.87
CA ARG A 1127 59.18 6.94 -73.62
C ARG A 1127 59.63 7.80 -72.44
N ARG A 1128 58.84 8.84 -72.11
CA ARG A 1128 58.57 9.39 -70.76
C ARG A 1128 57.84 10.74 -70.88
N HIS A 1129 56.85 10.99 -70.02
CA HIS A 1129 56.83 12.18 -69.14
C HIS A 1129 55.88 11.97 -67.94
N PRO A 1130 56.08 12.66 -66.78
CA PRO A 1130 55.47 12.29 -65.48
C PRO A 1130 54.67 13.40 -64.73
N THR A 1131 53.63 13.00 -63.99
CA THR A 1131 53.24 13.37 -62.58
C THR A 1131 53.01 14.88 -62.13
N PRO A 1132 52.56 15.24 -60.87
CA PRO A 1132 51.30 15.99 -60.70
C PRO A 1132 51.23 17.14 -59.62
N THR A 1133 49.99 17.58 -59.28
CA THR A 1133 49.45 18.18 -58.00
C THR A 1133 49.82 19.58 -57.49
N GLN A 1134 48.80 20.37 -57.08
CA GLN A 1134 48.60 21.09 -55.78
C GLN A 1134 47.22 21.85 -55.78
N GLU A 1135 46.33 21.71 -54.77
CA GLU A 1135 46.09 22.57 -53.54
C GLU A 1135 45.38 23.93 -53.80
N ALA A 1136 44.53 24.56 -52.94
CA ALA A 1136 43.80 24.19 -51.69
C ALA A 1136 42.80 25.33 -51.28
N VAL A 1137 42.22 25.28 -50.04
CA VAL A 1137 41.44 26.32 -49.28
C VAL A 1137 39.91 26.42 -49.61
N GLN A 1138 38.89 26.30 -48.72
CA GLN A 1138 38.66 26.17 -47.25
C GLN A 1138 38.03 27.41 -46.53
N ASN A 1139 37.11 27.12 -45.57
CA ASN A 1139 36.43 27.95 -44.52
C ASN A 1139 34.91 28.15 -44.76
N ASP A 1140 33.97 28.17 -43.80
CA ASP A 1140 33.80 27.56 -42.46
C ASP A 1140 32.44 28.05 -41.86
N LEU A 1141 31.54 27.11 -41.49
CA LEU A 1141 30.79 27.00 -40.19
C LEU A 1141 29.80 28.12 -39.71
N PRO A 1142 29.03 27.98 -38.59
CA PRO A 1142 27.80 27.17 -38.39
C PRO A 1142 26.70 28.03 -37.64
N PRO A 1143 25.86 27.59 -36.65
CA PRO A 1143 25.11 26.33 -36.36
C PRO A 1143 23.58 26.55 -36.04
N LYS A 1144 22.83 25.48 -35.68
CA LYS A 1144 21.49 25.43 -34.98
C LYS A 1144 20.29 26.13 -35.68
N VAL A 1145 19.17 25.45 -35.95
CA VAL A 1145 18.25 24.72 -35.03
C VAL A 1145 17.72 23.45 -35.68
#